data_AF-A0A4R4QM55-F1
#
_entry.id   AF-A0A4R4QM55-F1
#
_cell.length_a   1.000
_cell.length_b   1.000
_cell.length_c   1.000
_cell.angle_alpha   90.00
_cell.angle_beta   90.00
_cell.angle_gamma   90.00
#
_symmetry.space_group_name_H-M   'P 1'
#
loop_
_entity.id
_entity.type
_entity.pdbx_description
1 polymer ?
#
loop_
_entity_poly.entity_id
_entity_poly.type
_entity_poly.pdbx_seq_one_letter_code
_entity_poly.pdbx_strand_id
1 'polypeptide(L)'
;MTDVVKAPETVTLTIDGVEVTAPKGALLIRVAEQLGTEIPRFCDHPLLAPAGACRQCLVEVEGQRKPVASCTQTVADGMVVRTQLSSPVAKKAQEGVMELLLLNHPLDCPMCDKGGECPLQNQAMSTGRSDSRFHEHKREYPKPLPISSQVLLDRERCVLCQRCTRFSEEIAGDKFIDLMNRSSAEEINIYRDDAYGEEGDAGDVPFNSYFSGNTVQICPVGALTGAQYRFRARPFDLVSSPSVCEHCSAGCSQRTDWRRGKVLRRLAGDDPAVNEEWNCDKGRWGFQYTRAQDRLTNPLVRDERTGELREASWSEALTVAAEGLRAARDSGQGAAVLTGGRLTVEDAYAYAKFARVALNTNDVDFRARPVSREEADFLASSVAGVTDVTYADVEQAPAVVLVGIEPEEECPILFLRLRKAYAKRGLRVYAIAPFATRGLEKLGAKLARVVPGEEASVLAEHATVTEALSAEGAILIVGERLAEVPGGLSAAADVARRTGAKLAWVPRRAGDRGAVDAGCLPNLLPGGRLVTEPAARAELGEAWDIAAGVIPSQAGRDTDGILTAAANGQLGALVVAGVDPADLADPRLAEQALEQVPFLVSLELRASAVTRRADVVFPVAPVDEKAGSFIDWEGRLRTFEAVLQTAAMTDGRVLDALAAQLDVRLGTGDVLSIRRELGSLPPTRTTRP
;
A
#
# COMPACT_ATOMS: atom_id res chain seq x y z
N MET A 1 -1.63 39.31 8.53
CA MET A 1 -2.00 39.16 9.95
C MET A 1 -1.51 37.80 10.37
N THR A 2 -0.61 37.74 11.33
CA THR A 2 -0.02 36.52 11.86
C THR A 2 -1.10 35.67 12.51
N ASP A 3 -1.40 34.51 11.92
CA ASP A 3 -2.23 33.49 12.57
C ASP A 3 -1.49 32.99 13.81
N VAL A 4 -1.84 33.58 14.95
CA VAL A 4 -1.51 33.06 16.26
C VAL A 4 -2.31 31.76 16.38
N VAL A 5 -1.67 30.63 16.11
CA VAL A 5 -2.19 29.31 16.48
C VAL A 5 -2.53 29.39 17.97
N LYS A 6 -3.82 29.48 18.30
CA LYS A 6 -4.29 29.49 19.69
C LYS A 6 -3.73 28.24 20.35
N ALA A 7 -2.86 28.41 21.34
CA ALA A 7 -2.44 27.30 22.18
C ALA A 7 -3.70 26.61 22.71
N PRO A 8 -3.81 25.27 22.59
CA PRO A 8 -4.99 24.55 23.04
C PRO A 8 -5.21 24.86 24.53
N GLU A 9 -6.44 25.20 24.92
CA GLU A 9 -6.78 25.34 26.34
C GLU A 9 -6.42 24.02 27.05
N THR A 10 -5.55 24.10 28.05
CA THR A 10 -5.14 22.95 28.85
C THR A 10 -5.88 22.93 30.17
N VAL A 11 -6.06 21.74 30.73
CA VAL A 11 -6.60 21.53 32.09
C VAL A 11 -5.61 20.71 32.90
N THR A 12 -5.54 20.98 34.20
CA THR A 12 -4.70 20.23 35.12
C THR A 12 -5.55 19.27 35.94
N LEU A 13 -5.13 18.02 36.01
CA LEU A 13 -5.82 16.96 36.74
C LEU A 13 -4.82 16.07 37.47
N THR A 14 -5.29 15.26 38.40
CA THR A 14 -4.46 14.32 39.16
C THR A 14 -4.89 12.90 38.83
N ILE A 15 -3.96 12.05 38.37
CA ILE A 15 -4.18 10.62 38.13
C ILE A 15 -3.24 9.84 39.06
N ASP A 16 -3.80 9.00 39.95
CA ASP A 16 -3.05 8.19 40.91
C ASP A 16 -2.05 8.98 41.77
N GLY A 17 -2.42 10.22 42.11
CA GLY A 17 -1.58 11.14 42.90
C GLY A 17 -0.52 11.90 42.08
N VAL A 18 -0.46 11.68 40.76
CA VAL A 18 0.43 12.40 39.84
C VAL A 18 -0.36 13.51 39.15
N GLU A 19 0.12 14.75 39.25
CA GLU A 19 -0.44 15.88 38.53
C GLU A 19 -0.02 15.84 37.05
N VAL A 20 -0.99 16.02 36.16
CA VAL A 20 -0.79 16.02 34.71
C VAL A 20 -1.58 17.16 34.08
N THR A 21 -1.00 17.75 33.05
CA THR A 21 -1.65 18.78 32.23
C THR A 21 -1.96 18.19 30.87
N ALA A 22 -3.21 18.31 30.44
CA ALA A 22 -3.69 17.74 29.19
C ALA A 22 -4.57 18.72 28.41
N PRO A 23 -4.69 18.58 27.07
CA PRO A 23 -5.63 19.37 26.28
C PRO A 23 -7.06 19.20 26.78
N LYS A 24 -7.80 20.30 26.90
CA LYS A 24 -9.22 20.28 27.24
C LYS A 24 -9.99 19.45 26.21
N GLY A 25 -10.86 18.56 26.69
CA GLY A 25 -11.61 17.63 25.84
C GLY A 25 -10.87 16.34 25.49
N ALA A 26 -9.60 16.17 25.90
CA ALA A 26 -8.93 14.88 25.80
C ALA A 26 -9.67 13.83 26.64
N LEU A 27 -9.69 12.58 26.14
CA LEU A 27 -10.26 11.46 26.87
C LEU A 27 -9.33 11.04 28.00
N LEU A 28 -9.89 10.75 29.16
CA LEU A 28 -9.16 10.35 30.36
C LEU A 28 -8.24 9.16 30.11
N ILE A 29 -8.67 8.18 29.31
CA ILE A 29 -7.85 7.02 28.96
C ILE A 29 -6.58 7.40 28.18
N ARG A 30 -6.65 8.41 27.30
CA ARG A 30 -5.50 8.87 26.50
C ARG A 30 -4.52 9.65 27.36
N VAL A 31 -5.00 10.42 28.34
CA VAL A 31 -4.15 11.12 29.30
C VAL A 31 -3.44 10.13 30.23
N ALA A 32 -4.14 9.09 30.70
CA ALA A 32 -3.51 8.02 31.48
C ALA A 32 -2.41 7.28 30.69
N GLU A 33 -2.62 7.01 29.40
CA GLU A 33 -1.61 6.41 28.52
C GLU A 33 -0.36 7.28 28.38
N GLN A 34 -0.50 8.61 28.29
CA GLN A 34 0.62 9.54 28.23
C GLN A 34 1.47 9.52 29.52
N LEU A 35 0.87 9.18 30.66
CA LEU A 35 1.58 8.96 31.93
C LEU A 35 2.20 7.57 32.06
N GLY A 36 2.00 6.68 31.08
CA GLY A 36 2.38 5.28 31.16
C GLY A 36 1.46 4.43 32.04
N THR A 37 0.29 4.94 32.44
CA THR A 37 -0.71 4.19 33.20
C THR A 37 -1.64 3.44 32.25
N GLU A 38 -1.47 2.13 32.15
CA GLU A 38 -2.35 1.28 31.34
C GLU A 38 -3.70 1.06 32.05
N ILE A 39 -4.78 1.51 31.41
CA ILE A 39 -6.15 1.19 31.83
C ILE A 39 -6.70 0.06 30.94
N PRO A 40 -7.09 -1.10 31.51
CA PRO A 40 -7.64 -2.25 30.77
C PRO A 40 -8.82 -1.87 29.85
N ARG A 41 -8.85 -2.43 28.64
CA ARG A 41 -9.82 -2.05 27.60
C ARG A 41 -10.01 -3.13 26.53
N PHE A 42 -11.22 -3.18 25.95
CA PHE A 42 -11.54 -4.02 24.79
C PHE A 42 -12.27 -3.30 23.65
N CYS A 43 -13.16 -2.36 23.92
CA CYS A 43 -13.93 -1.67 22.85
C CYS A 43 -13.27 -0.38 22.37
N ASP A 44 -12.42 0.23 23.19
CA ASP A 44 -11.74 1.49 22.90
C ASP A 44 -10.60 1.27 21.89
N HIS A 45 -10.50 2.13 20.87
CA HIS A 45 -9.42 2.13 19.88
C HIS A 45 -9.11 3.59 19.50
N PRO A 46 -7.85 4.04 19.41
CA PRO A 46 -7.51 5.45 19.17
C PRO A 46 -8.15 6.06 17.92
N LEU A 47 -8.26 5.28 16.86
CA LEU A 47 -8.80 5.71 15.56
C LEU A 47 -10.33 5.59 15.44
N LEU A 48 -11.02 4.98 16.40
CA LEU A 48 -12.48 4.86 16.41
C LEU A 48 -13.09 5.84 17.41
N ALA A 49 -14.35 6.20 17.24
CA ALA A 49 -15.07 6.99 18.24
C ALA A 49 -15.12 6.29 19.64
N PRO A 50 -15.40 7.01 20.72
CA PRO A 50 -15.68 6.37 22.01
C PRO A 50 -17.02 5.61 22.00
N ALA A 51 -17.04 4.37 22.52
CA ALA A 51 -18.27 3.56 22.62
C ALA A 51 -18.67 3.20 24.06
N GLY A 52 -17.71 2.95 24.96
CA GLY A 52 -18.00 2.51 26.33
C GLY A 52 -18.71 1.15 26.45
N ALA A 53 -18.68 0.31 25.41
CA ALA A 53 -19.40 -0.97 25.35
C ALA A 53 -18.91 -2.00 26.37
N CYS A 54 -17.59 -2.25 26.45
CA CYS A 54 -17.06 -3.34 27.27
C CYS A 54 -17.02 -3.07 28.78
N ARG A 55 -17.06 -1.79 29.20
CA ARG A 55 -16.90 -1.35 30.60
C ARG A 55 -15.62 -1.82 31.31
N GLN A 56 -14.61 -2.32 30.59
CA GLN A 56 -13.36 -2.78 31.21
C GLN A 56 -12.49 -1.61 31.72
N CYS A 57 -12.68 -0.40 31.20
CA CYS A 57 -11.87 0.78 31.54
C CYS A 57 -12.47 1.64 32.68
N LEU A 58 -13.15 0.99 33.64
CA LEU A 58 -13.77 1.72 34.75
C LEU A 58 -12.70 2.24 35.73
N VAL A 59 -12.80 3.52 36.06
CA VAL A 59 -11.92 4.21 37.03
C VAL A 59 -12.76 4.98 38.04
N GLU A 60 -12.21 5.22 39.23
CA GLU A 60 -12.84 6.05 40.25
C GLU A 60 -12.47 7.52 40.00
N VAL A 61 -13.47 8.39 40.02
CA VAL A 61 -13.29 9.83 39.89
C VAL A 61 -13.92 10.49 41.11
N GLU A 62 -13.18 11.36 41.78
CA GLU A 62 -13.67 12.02 42.99
C GLU A 62 -14.94 12.85 42.69
N GLY A 63 -15.92 12.77 43.59
CA GLY A 63 -17.24 13.37 43.40
C GLY A 63 -18.22 12.55 42.55
N GLN A 64 -17.77 11.50 41.85
CA GLN A 64 -18.66 10.59 41.13
C GLN A 64 -19.14 9.44 42.03
N ARG A 65 -20.46 9.15 41.99
CA ARG A 65 -21.06 8.09 42.83
C ARG A 65 -20.69 6.67 42.41
N LYS A 66 -20.34 6.47 41.13
CA LYS A 66 -20.01 5.17 40.54
C LYS A 66 -18.74 5.32 39.72
N PRO A 67 -17.94 4.24 39.56
CA PRO A 67 -16.84 4.23 38.61
C PRO A 67 -17.32 4.64 37.22
N VAL A 68 -16.52 5.45 36.53
CA VAL A 68 -16.83 5.98 35.20
C VAL A 68 -15.93 5.33 34.16
N ALA A 69 -16.42 5.21 32.92
CA ALA A 69 -15.62 4.66 31.84
C ALA A 69 -14.63 5.72 31.33
N SER A 70 -13.33 5.48 31.52
CA SER A 70 -12.28 6.44 31.12
C SER A 70 -12.21 6.68 29.61
N CYS A 71 -12.68 5.74 28.78
CA CYS A 71 -12.69 5.91 27.32
C CYS A 71 -13.75 6.90 26.81
N THR A 72 -14.78 7.22 27.59
CA THR A 72 -15.82 8.20 27.21
C THR A 72 -15.79 9.46 28.06
N GLN A 73 -15.02 9.46 29.14
CA GLN A 73 -14.91 10.59 30.06
C GLN A 73 -13.84 11.56 29.57
N THR A 74 -14.21 12.82 29.33
CA THR A 74 -13.24 13.89 29.07
C THR A 74 -12.62 14.40 30.37
N VAL A 75 -11.35 14.83 30.30
CA VAL A 75 -10.68 15.45 31.43
C VAL A 75 -11.24 16.84 31.73
N ALA A 76 -11.21 17.22 33.00
CA ALA A 76 -11.63 18.52 33.50
C ALA A 76 -10.61 19.05 34.50
N ASP A 77 -10.58 20.38 34.68
CA ASP A 77 -9.66 21.02 35.62
C ASP A 77 -9.97 20.62 37.07
N GLY A 78 -8.93 20.34 37.86
CA GLY A 78 -9.04 19.84 39.23
C GLY A 78 -9.59 18.43 39.37
N MET A 79 -9.74 17.68 38.27
CA MET A 79 -10.27 16.31 38.30
C MET A 79 -9.29 15.37 39.02
N VAL A 80 -9.76 14.61 40.00
CA VAL A 80 -8.94 13.61 40.71
C VAL A 80 -9.42 12.22 40.33
N VAL A 81 -8.51 11.43 39.75
CA VAL A 81 -8.77 10.09 39.20
C VAL A 81 -7.91 9.07 39.91
N ARG A 82 -8.54 7.97 40.33
CA ARG A 82 -7.89 6.79 40.93
C ARG A 82 -8.17 5.57 40.04
N THR A 83 -7.11 5.01 39.44
CA THR A 83 -7.20 3.83 38.57
C THR A 83 -7.25 2.54 39.37
N GLN A 84 -7.23 1.38 38.70
CA GLN A 84 -7.15 0.08 39.37
C GLN A 84 -5.88 -0.11 40.23
N LEU A 85 -4.86 0.72 40.01
CA LEU A 85 -3.61 0.68 40.78
C LEU A 85 -3.78 1.30 42.17
N SER A 86 -4.62 2.34 42.30
CA SER A 86 -4.78 3.12 43.54
C SER A 86 -6.18 3.02 44.17
N SER A 87 -7.18 2.52 43.43
CA SER A 87 -8.56 2.34 43.92
C SER A 87 -8.99 0.86 43.98
N PRO A 88 -9.30 0.34 45.18
CA PRO A 88 -9.95 -0.97 45.33
C PRO A 88 -11.32 -1.05 44.64
N VAL A 89 -12.03 0.08 44.51
CA VAL A 89 -13.34 0.15 43.85
C VAL A 89 -13.19 -0.05 42.35
N ALA A 90 -12.25 0.67 41.73
CA ALA A 90 -11.94 0.51 40.30
C ALA A 90 -11.47 -0.92 40.00
N LYS A 91 -10.53 -1.45 40.79
CA LYS A 91 -10.03 -2.83 40.64
C LYS A 91 -11.16 -3.87 40.71
N LYS A 92 -12.01 -3.79 41.74
CA LYS A 92 -13.16 -4.70 41.91
C LYS A 92 -14.16 -4.60 40.75
N ALA A 93 -14.38 -3.39 40.22
CA ALA A 93 -15.26 -3.20 39.07
C ALA A 93 -14.70 -3.88 37.81
N GLN A 94 -13.41 -3.73 37.54
CA GLN A 94 -12.74 -4.34 36.39
C GLN A 94 -12.69 -5.88 36.50
N GLU A 95 -12.42 -6.43 37.68
CA GLU A 95 -12.51 -7.88 37.95
C GLU A 95 -13.92 -8.42 37.68
N GLY A 96 -14.96 -7.70 38.12
CA GLY A 96 -16.35 -8.08 37.91
C GLY A 96 -16.77 -8.03 36.45
N VAL A 97 -16.29 -7.03 35.70
CA VAL A 97 -16.51 -6.95 34.24
C VAL A 97 -15.82 -8.10 33.53
N MET A 98 -14.59 -8.43 33.90
CA MET A 98 -13.87 -9.58 33.32
C MET A 98 -14.65 -10.89 33.50
N GLU A 99 -15.19 -11.11 34.70
CA GLU A 99 -16.00 -12.30 34.99
C GLU A 99 -17.26 -12.36 34.13
N LEU A 100 -17.92 -11.23 33.89
CA LEU A 100 -19.09 -11.15 33.00
C LEU A 100 -18.74 -11.36 31.52
N LEU A 101 -17.58 -10.87 31.07
CA LEU A 101 -17.11 -11.09 29.69
C LEU A 101 -16.74 -12.57 29.46
N LEU A 102 -16.20 -13.24 30.47
CA LEU A 102 -15.82 -14.65 30.41
C LEU A 102 -16.99 -15.62 30.65
N LEU A 103 -18.15 -15.11 31.10
CA LEU A 103 -19.36 -15.89 31.39
C LEU A 103 -19.71 -16.87 30.27
N ASN A 104 -19.81 -16.36 29.03
CA ASN A 104 -20.17 -17.15 27.85
C ASN A 104 -18.96 -17.51 26.97
N HIS A 105 -17.76 -17.01 27.27
CA HIS A 105 -16.57 -17.27 26.48
C HIS A 105 -16.07 -18.72 26.71
N PRO A 106 -15.73 -19.51 25.68
CA PRO A 106 -15.47 -20.95 25.81
C PRO A 106 -14.18 -21.30 26.57
N LEU A 107 -13.26 -20.35 26.75
CA LEU A 107 -11.94 -20.56 27.38
C LEU A 107 -11.07 -21.62 26.67
N ASP A 108 -11.25 -21.75 25.36
CA ASP A 108 -10.51 -22.67 24.49
C ASP A 108 -9.14 -22.10 24.05
N CYS A 109 -8.51 -21.30 24.91
CA CYS A 109 -7.23 -20.64 24.65
C CYS A 109 -6.15 -21.57 24.07
N PRO A 110 -6.01 -22.85 24.50
CA PRO A 110 -5.03 -23.77 23.91
C PRO A 110 -5.27 -24.11 22.44
N MET A 111 -6.49 -23.94 21.93
CA MET A 111 -6.87 -24.20 20.54
C MET A 111 -6.98 -22.91 19.72
N CYS A 112 -7.41 -21.81 20.34
CA CYS A 112 -7.60 -20.50 19.71
C CYS A 112 -6.33 -19.93 19.05
N ASP A 113 -6.41 -19.55 17.77
CA ASP A 113 -5.27 -19.00 17.00
C ASP A 113 -4.71 -17.70 17.54
N LYS A 114 -5.53 -16.91 18.23
CA LYS A 114 -5.10 -15.66 18.86
C LYS A 114 -4.47 -15.89 20.24
N GLY A 115 -4.46 -17.13 20.75
CA GLY A 115 -3.83 -17.47 22.02
C GLY A 115 -2.35 -17.10 22.01
N GLY A 116 -1.91 -16.32 23.00
CA GLY A 116 -0.57 -15.74 23.09
C GLY A 116 -0.48 -14.27 22.66
N GLU A 117 -1.43 -13.77 21.87
CA GLU A 117 -1.52 -12.35 21.47
C GLU A 117 -2.90 -11.74 21.75
N CYS A 118 -3.77 -12.44 22.50
CA CYS A 118 -5.15 -12.05 22.75
C CYS A 118 -5.24 -11.11 23.97
N PRO A 119 -5.64 -9.83 23.81
CA PRO A 119 -5.91 -8.94 24.93
C PRO A 119 -6.83 -9.52 26.00
N LEU A 120 -7.87 -10.28 25.63
CA LEU A 120 -8.78 -10.89 26.61
C LEU A 120 -8.06 -11.92 27.48
N GLN A 121 -7.20 -12.75 26.89
CA GLN A 121 -6.40 -13.71 27.63
C GLN A 121 -5.46 -13.00 28.61
N ASN A 122 -4.73 -11.98 28.13
CA ASN A 122 -3.75 -11.26 28.92
C ASN A 122 -4.41 -10.50 30.08
N GLN A 123 -5.53 -9.80 29.82
CA GLN A 123 -6.26 -9.07 30.85
C GLN A 123 -7.01 -9.98 31.81
N ALA A 124 -7.47 -11.16 31.37
CA ALA A 124 -8.03 -12.16 32.28
C ALA A 124 -6.99 -12.65 33.30
N MET A 125 -5.72 -12.81 32.87
CA MET A 125 -4.63 -13.21 33.77
C MET A 125 -4.14 -12.08 34.68
N SER A 126 -4.13 -10.84 34.22
CA SER A 126 -3.61 -9.70 35.00
C SER A 126 -4.66 -9.02 35.89
N THR A 127 -5.91 -8.94 35.41
CA THR A 127 -7.00 -8.15 36.01
C THR A 127 -8.21 -9.02 36.37
N GLY A 128 -8.28 -10.26 35.88
CA GLY A 128 -9.37 -11.18 36.19
C GLY A 128 -9.20 -11.89 37.53
N ARG A 129 -10.26 -12.61 37.92
CA ARG A 129 -10.25 -13.50 39.09
C ARG A 129 -9.68 -14.87 38.72
N SER A 130 -9.10 -15.56 39.71
CA SER A 130 -8.63 -16.94 39.55
C SER A 130 -9.78 -17.91 39.26
N ASP A 131 -10.94 -17.68 39.89
CA ASP A 131 -12.09 -18.56 39.86
C ASP A 131 -13.34 -17.84 39.35
N SER A 132 -14.12 -18.54 38.53
CA SER A 132 -15.45 -18.09 38.08
C SER A 132 -16.51 -18.54 39.08
N ARG A 133 -17.44 -17.64 39.41
CA ARG A 133 -18.65 -18.00 40.19
C ARG A 133 -19.75 -18.61 39.33
N PHE A 134 -19.59 -18.57 38.00
CA PHE A 134 -20.54 -19.09 37.04
C PHE A 134 -20.18 -20.52 36.64
N HIS A 135 -21.16 -21.41 36.75
CA HIS A 135 -21.07 -22.85 36.44
C HIS A 135 -22.14 -23.30 35.44
N GLU A 136 -22.92 -22.35 34.92
CA GLU A 136 -23.98 -22.58 33.97
C GLU A 136 -23.44 -23.03 32.61
N HIS A 137 -24.32 -23.61 31.81
CA HIS A 137 -24.00 -24.00 30.44
C HIS A 137 -23.70 -22.76 29.59
N LYS A 138 -22.51 -22.73 28.98
CA LYS A 138 -22.11 -21.66 28.06
C LYS A 138 -22.88 -21.75 26.75
N ARG A 139 -22.96 -20.65 26.02
CA ARG A 139 -23.64 -20.66 24.72
C ARG A 139 -22.77 -21.32 23.66
N GLU A 140 -23.45 -21.97 22.73
CA GLU A 140 -22.82 -22.62 21.59
C GLU A 140 -23.39 -22.04 20.30
N TYR A 141 -22.52 -21.86 19.33
CA TYR A 141 -22.87 -21.39 18.00
C TYR A 141 -22.19 -22.29 16.96
N PRO A 142 -22.74 -22.38 15.74
CA PRO A 142 -22.02 -22.98 14.61
C PRO A 142 -20.66 -22.28 14.43
N LYS A 143 -19.60 -23.08 14.21
CA LYS A 143 -18.24 -22.56 14.04
C LYS A 143 -17.40 -23.43 13.09
N PRO A 144 -16.59 -22.85 12.20
CA PRO A 144 -16.53 -21.41 11.88
C PRO A 144 -17.69 -21.00 10.95
N LEU A 145 -18.20 -19.78 11.11
CA LEU A 145 -19.09 -19.14 10.12
C LEU A 145 -18.25 -18.37 9.09
N PRO A 146 -18.30 -18.74 7.80
CA PRO A 146 -17.62 -17.97 6.76
C PRO A 146 -18.43 -16.71 6.43
N ILE A 147 -17.96 -15.54 6.89
CA ILE A 147 -18.61 -14.26 6.58
C ILE A 147 -18.06 -13.64 5.28
N SER A 148 -16.89 -14.08 4.82
CA SER A 148 -16.37 -13.85 3.47
C SER A 148 -15.41 -14.99 3.08
N SER A 149 -14.86 -14.92 1.87
CA SER A 149 -13.81 -15.86 1.43
C SER A 149 -12.50 -15.76 2.23
N GLN A 150 -12.26 -14.63 2.90
CA GLN A 150 -11.03 -14.38 3.66
C GLN A 150 -11.24 -14.31 5.17
N VAL A 151 -12.46 -14.05 5.66
CA VAL A 151 -12.73 -13.83 7.09
C VAL A 151 -13.72 -14.87 7.64
N LEU A 152 -13.33 -15.50 8.75
CA LEU A 152 -14.10 -16.51 9.47
C LEU A 152 -14.50 -15.97 10.85
N LEU A 153 -15.70 -16.29 11.30
CA LEU A 153 -16.29 -15.85 12.57
C LEU A 153 -16.60 -17.03 13.49
N ASP A 154 -15.99 -17.02 14.68
CA ASP A 154 -16.34 -17.89 15.81
C ASP A 154 -17.08 -17.05 16.87
N ARG A 155 -18.43 -17.02 16.81
CA ARG A 155 -19.25 -16.15 17.66
C ARG A 155 -19.09 -16.38 19.15
N GLU A 156 -18.90 -17.63 19.57
CA GLU A 156 -18.67 -18.01 20.97
C GLU A 156 -17.46 -17.30 21.61
N ARG A 157 -16.46 -16.91 20.82
CA ARG A 157 -15.28 -16.17 21.31
C ARG A 157 -15.48 -14.65 21.33
N CYS A 158 -16.58 -14.14 20.78
CA CYS A 158 -16.84 -12.71 20.69
C CYS A 158 -17.29 -12.14 22.04
N VAL A 159 -16.68 -11.03 22.46
CA VAL A 159 -17.04 -10.29 23.69
C VAL A 159 -17.90 -9.05 23.41
N LEU A 160 -18.50 -8.96 22.22
CA LEU A 160 -19.41 -7.88 21.80
C LEU A 160 -18.83 -6.46 22.01
N CYS A 161 -17.52 -6.31 21.81
CA CYS A 161 -16.84 -5.02 21.95
C CYS A 161 -17.15 -4.01 20.83
N GLN A 162 -17.80 -4.48 19.75
CA GLN A 162 -18.20 -3.71 18.58
C GLN A 162 -17.06 -3.03 17.79
N ARG A 163 -15.78 -3.36 18.05
CA ARG A 163 -14.66 -2.78 17.26
C ARG A 163 -14.78 -3.10 15.77
N CYS A 164 -15.20 -4.32 15.41
CA CYS A 164 -15.32 -4.75 14.02
C CYS A 164 -16.44 -4.02 13.27
N THR A 165 -17.64 -3.94 13.84
CA THR A 165 -18.81 -3.26 13.23
C THR A 165 -18.54 -1.77 13.07
N ARG A 166 -17.95 -1.15 14.10
CA ARG A 166 -17.57 0.26 14.09
C ARG A 166 -16.44 0.56 13.12
N PHE A 167 -15.45 -0.30 12.98
CA PHE A 167 -14.47 -0.17 11.91
C PHE A 167 -15.14 -0.20 10.52
N SER A 168 -16.03 -1.17 10.31
CA SER A 168 -16.77 -1.35 9.06
C SER A 168 -17.56 -0.09 8.68
N GLU A 169 -18.24 0.52 9.65
CA GLU A 169 -19.05 1.72 9.45
C GLU A 169 -18.21 3.03 9.42
N GLU A 170 -17.44 3.29 10.47
CA GLU A 170 -16.80 4.59 10.74
C GLU A 170 -15.58 4.80 9.82
N ILE A 171 -14.83 3.75 9.51
CA ILE A 171 -13.58 3.83 8.75
C ILE A 171 -13.82 3.42 7.30
N ALA A 172 -14.21 2.16 7.06
CA ALA A 172 -14.38 1.64 5.70
C ALA A 172 -15.61 2.23 4.98
N GLY A 173 -16.67 2.61 5.73
CA GLY A 173 -17.94 3.03 5.13
C GLY A 173 -18.73 1.87 4.51
N ASP A 174 -18.44 0.65 4.95
CA ASP A 174 -18.97 -0.61 4.46
C ASP A 174 -19.74 -1.32 5.57
N LYS A 175 -21.04 -1.03 5.72
CA LYS A 175 -21.89 -1.58 6.79
C LYS A 175 -22.32 -3.04 6.54
N PHE A 176 -21.36 -3.94 6.32
CA PHE A 176 -21.63 -5.35 6.02
C PHE A 176 -21.67 -6.28 7.23
N ILE A 177 -21.23 -5.81 8.40
CA ILE A 177 -21.33 -6.57 9.65
C ILE A 177 -21.93 -5.67 10.73
N ASP A 178 -22.87 -6.21 11.51
CA ASP A 178 -23.56 -5.46 12.54
C ASP A 178 -23.93 -6.34 13.76
N LEU A 179 -24.40 -5.70 14.82
CA LEU A 179 -24.92 -6.33 16.03
C LEU A 179 -26.41 -6.65 15.84
N MET A 180 -26.74 -7.94 15.80
CA MET A 180 -28.12 -8.41 15.71
C MET A 180 -28.69 -8.77 17.08
N ASN A 181 -30.01 -8.88 17.14
CA ASN A 181 -30.77 -9.20 18.36
C ASN A 181 -30.59 -8.15 19.47
N ARG A 182 -30.96 -8.48 20.71
CA ARG A 182 -30.92 -7.57 21.86
C ARG A 182 -30.50 -8.27 23.14
N SER A 183 -29.84 -7.51 24.01
CA SER A 183 -29.43 -7.94 25.35
C SER A 183 -28.63 -9.23 25.28
N SER A 184 -29.01 -10.22 26.08
CA SER A 184 -28.29 -11.48 26.16
C SER A 184 -28.31 -12.24 24.82
N ALA A 185 -29.22 -11.98 23.88
CA ALA A 185 -29.21 -12.64 22.57
C ALA A 185 -28.31 -11.94 21.52
N GLU A 186 -27.64 -10.85 21.88
CA GLU A 186 -26.80 -10.08 20.96
C GLU A 186 -25.67 -10.91 20.36
N GLU A 187 -25.51 -10.80 19.03
CA GLU A 187 -24.45 -11.46 18.30
C GLU A 187 -23.99 -10.61 17.11
N ILE A 188 -22.73 -10.78 16.74
CA ILE A 188 -22.21 -10.21 15.50
C ILE A 188 -22.64 -11.10 14.34
N ASN A 189 -23.23 -10.49 13.32
CA ASN A 189 -23.64 -11.18 12.11
C ASN A 189 -23.39 -10.34 10.85
N ILE A 190 -23.42 -10.99 9.69
CA ILE A 190 -23.43 -10.31 8.39
C ILE A 190 -24.74 -9.55 8.21
N TYR A 191 -24.65 -8.39 7.59
CA TYR A 191 -25.79 -7.52 7.34
C TYR A 191 -26.78 -8.26 6.45
N ARG A 192 -28.05 -8.24 6.87
CA ARG A 192 -29.17 -8.72 6.06
C ARG A 192 -29.77 -7.53 5.37
N ASP A 193 -29.64 -7.49 4.05
CA ASP A 193 -30.22 -6.42 3.26
C ASP A 193 -31.54 -6.90 2.64
N ASP A 194 -32.64 -6.30 3.04
CA ASP A 194 -33.97 -6.56 2.47
C ASP A 194 -34.06 -6.12 0.99
N ALA A 195 -33.10 -5.32 0.48
CA ALA A 195 -33.06 -4.81 -0.89
C ALA A 195 -32.12 -5.58 -1.85
N TYR A 196 -31.19 -6.39 -1.32
CA TYR A 196 -30.25 -7.20 -2.13
C TYR A 196 -30.31 -8.71 -1.83
N GLY A 197 -31.15 -9.14 -0.87
CA GLY A 197 -31.56 -10.54 -0.79
C GLY A 197 -32.46 -10.89 -1.97
N GLU A 198 -32.19 -12.00 -2.66
CA GLU A 198 -33.14 -12.54 -3.64
C GLU A 198 -34.50 -12.76 -2.96
N GLU A 199 -35.60 -12.33 -3.58
CA GLU A 199 -36.95 -12.59 -3.06
C GLU A 199 -37.15 -14.10 -2.85
N GLY A 200 -37.19 -14.52 -1.58
CA GLY A 200 -37.46 -15.91 -1.19
C GLY A 200 -36.26 -16.67 -0.63
N ASP A 201 -35.06 -16.10 -0.62
CA ASP A 201 -33.94 -16.58 0.19
C ASP A 201 -33.59 -15.48 1.21
N ALA A 202 -33.45 -15.82 2.48
CA ALA A 202 -32.95 -14.88 3.50
C ALA A 202 -31.43 -14.70 3.27
N GLY A 203 -31.08 -14.08 2.14
CA GLY A 203 -29.75 -14.06 1.57
C GLY A 203 -28.83 -13.10 2.33
N ASP A 204 -28.12 -13.65 3.30
CA ASP A 204 -27.01 -13.00 3.96
C ASP A 204 -26.03 -12.36 2.93
N VAL A 205 -25.73 -11.05 3.04
CA VAL A 205 -24.79 -10.37 2.14
C VAL A 205 -23.36 -10.69 2.57
N PRO A 206 -22.50 -11.28 1.70
CA PRO A 206 -21.12 -11.55 2.06
C PRO A 206 -20.38 -10.25 2.43
N PHE A 207 -19.45 -10.35 3.38
CA PHE A 207 -18.64 -9.22 3.82
C PHE A 207 -17.61 -8.82 2.75
N ASN A 208 -18.09 -8.12 1.71
CA ASN A 208 -17.32 -7.70 0.53
C ASN A 208 -16.83 -6.26 0.70
N SER A 209 -15.87 -6.07 1.61
CA SER A 209 -15.16 -4.80 1.78
C SER A 209 -13.70 -4.94 1.36
N TYR A 210 -13.15 -3.92 0.70
CA TYR A 210 -11.70 -3.83 0.43
C TYR A 210 -10.84 -3.70 1.69
N PHE A 211 -11.46 -3.58 2.86
CA PHE A 211 -10.80 -3.41 4.15
C PHE A 211 -11.17 -4.51 5.15
N SER A 212 -11.78 -5.61 4.69
CA SER A 212 -12.33 -6.66 5.55
C SER A 212 -11.29 -7.26 6.50
N GLY A 213 -10.04 -7.37 6.06
CA GLY A 213 -8.94 -7.94 6.83
C GLY A 213 -8.54 -7.15 8.07
N ASN A 214 -8.87 -5.86 8.15
CA ASN A 214 -8.64 -5.08 9.37
C ASN A 214 -9.54 -5.54 10.52
N THR A 215 -10.70 -6.13 10.22
CA THR A 215 -11.59 -6.66 11.27
C THR A 215 -10.95 -7.82 12.04
N VAL A 216 -10.09 -8.61 11.39
CA VAL A 216 -9.28 -9.68 12.04
C VAL A 216 -8.23 -9.07 12.98
N GLN A 217 -7.58 -7.99 12.55
CA GLN A 217 -6.55 -7.30 13.35
C GLN A 217 -7.17 -6.58 14.55
N ILE A 218 -8.22 -5.80 14.33
CA ILE A 218 -8.83 -4.93 15.35
C ILE A 218 -9.60 -5.72 16.43
N CYS A 219 -10.09 -6.92 16.09
CA CYS A 219 -10.81 -7.78 17.02
C CYS A 219 -9.92 -8.14 18.21
N PRO A 220 -10.24 -7.78 19.46
CA PRO A 220 -9.36 -8.03 20.62
C PRO A 220 -9.37 -9.49 21.08
N VAL A 221 -10.13 -10.35 20.42
CA VAL A 221 -10.38 -11.75 20.76
C VAL A 221 -10.24 -12.64 19.54
N GLY A 222 -10.20 -13.96 19.73
CA GLY A 222 -10.08 -14.93 18.64
C GLY A 222 -11.37 -15.18 17.85
N ALA A 223 -12.29 -14.22 17.81
CA ALA A 223 -13.59 -14.36 17.17
C ALA A 223 -13.52 -14.18 15.65
N LEU A 224 -12.75 -13.20 15.16
CA LEU A 224 -12.55 -12.98 13.72
C LEU A 224 -11.13 -13.42 13.35
N THR A 225 -11.02 -14.39 12.45
CA THR A 225 -9.74 -14.93 11.99
C THR A 225 -9.63 -14.96 10.48
N GLY A 226 -8.42 -14.80 9.95
CA GLY A 226 -8.17 -14.94 8.51
C GLY A 226 -8.19 -16.42 8.09
N ALA A 227 -8.93 -16.75 7.02
CA ALA A 227 -9.03 -18.11 6.49
C ALA A 227 -7.66 -18.71 6.14
N GLN A 228 -6.73 -17.87 5.66
CA GLN A 228 -5.38 -18.29 5.27
C GLN A 228 -4.48 -18.65 6.46
N TYR A 229 -4.68 -18.02 7.63
CA TYR A 229 -3.83 -18.18 8.82
C TYR A 229 -4.40 -19.15 9.87
N ARG A 230 -5.72 -19.38 9.86
CA ARG A 230 -6.41 -20.20 10.85
C ARG A 230 -5.74 -21.56 11.03
N PHE A 231 -5.37 -21.89 12.26
CA PHE A 231 -4.67 -23.11 12.70
C PHE A 231 -3.34 -23.40 11.99
N ARG A 232 -2.65 -22.40 11.43
CA ARG A 232 -1.35 -22.60 10.74
C ARG A 232 -0.14 -22.48 11.66
N ALA A 233 -0.19 -21.60 12.65
CA ALA A 233 0.88 -21.38 13.63
C ALA A 233 0.33 -20.69 14.88
N ARG A 234 1.11 -20.72 15.97
CA ARG A 234 0.85 -19.88 17.14
C ARG A 234 1.55 -18.53 17.00
N PRO A 235 1.02 -17.45 17.59
CA PRO A 235 1.67 -16.13 17.58
C PRO A 235 3.12 -16.15 18.06
N PHE A 236 3.42 -16.89 19.12
CA PHE A 236 4.78 -17.02 19.68
C PHE A 236 5.72 -17.91 18.84
N ASP A 237 5.22 -18.64 17.84
CA ASP A 237 6.04 -19.38 16.86
C ASP A 237 6.50 -18.49 15.68
N LEU A 238 5.93 -17.29 15.55
CA LEU A 238 6.17 -16.40 14.42
C LEU A 238 7.34 -15.47 14.69
N VAL A 239 8.08 -15.17 13.62
CA VAL A 239 8.97 -14.00 13.57
C VAL A 239 8.22 -12.88 12.86
N SER A 240 8.16 -11.71 13.48
CA SER A 240 7.56 -10.51 12.92
C SER A 240 8.64 -9.59 12.38
N SER A 241 8.54 -9.25 11.09
CA SER A 241 9.47 -8.34 10.42
C SER A 241 8.72 -7.13 9.86
N PRO A 242 9.16 -5.89 10.11
CA PRO A 242 8.63 -4.70 9.42
C PRO A 242 8.85 -4.79 7.91
N SER A 243 7.89 -4.31 7.14
CA SER A 243 7.90 -4.32 5.67
C SER A 243 7.01 -3.20 5.11
N VAL A 244 6.92 -3.09 3.79
CA VAL A 244 6.11 -2.11 3.06
C VAL A 244 5.28 -2.84 2.02
N CYS A 245 4.04 -2.40 1.83
CA CYS A 245 3.15 -2.99 0.82
C CYS A 245 3.65 -2.74 -0.61
N GLU A 246 3.70 -3.80 -1.41
CA GLU A 246 4.22 -3.82 -2.79
C GLU A 246 3.14 -3.74 -3.88
N HIS A 247 1.87 -3.54 -3.50
CA HIS A 247 0.76 -3.69 -4.45
C HIS A 247 0.39 -2.40 -5.18
N CYS A 248 0.09 -1.34 -4.44
CA CYS A 248 -0.33 -0.04 -4.96
C CYS A 248 0.57 1.08 -4.45
N SER A 249 0.45 2.27 -5.03
CA SER A 249 1.24 3.47 -4.72
C SER A 249 1.01 4.09 -3.34
N ALA A 250 0.17 3.48 -2.48
CA ALA A 250 -0.19 4.03 -1.18
C ALA A 250 0.95 4.10 -0.16
N GLY A 251 1.96 3.22 -0.24
CA GLY A 251 3.11 3.22 0.69
C GLY A 251 2.88 2.60 2.08
N CYS A 252 1.84 1.78 2.25
CA CYS A 252 1.42 1.27 3.57
C CYS A 252 2.58 0.59 4.33
N SER A 253 2.77 0.97 5.59
CA SER A 253 3.59 0.23 6.54
C SER A 253 2.93 -1.11 6.86
N GLN A 254 3.71 -2.19 6.88
CA GLN A 254 3.23 -3.54 7.15
C GLN A 254 4.14 -4.28 8.12
N ARG A 255 3.56 -5.28 8.79
CA ARG A 255 4.28 -6.30 9.55
C ARG A 255 4.06 -7.64 8.89
N THR A 256 5.14 -8.28 8.44
CA THR A 256 5.10 -9.60 7.82
C THR A 256 5.49 -10.65 8.86
N ASP A 257 4.55 -11.54 9.17
CA ASP A 257 4.77 -12.62 10.12
C ASP A 257 5.07 -13.93 9.36
N TRP A 258 6.22 -14.52 9.66
CA TRP A 258 6.70 -15.70 8.94
C TRP A 258 7.23 -16.79 9.89
N ARG A 259 7.31 -18.01 9.36
CA ARG A 259 7.83 -19.18 10.07
C ARG A 259 8.44 -20.16 9.08
N ARG A 260 9.65 -20.66 9.36
CA ARG A 260 10.35 -21.68 8.53
C ARG A 260 10.40 -21.31 7.05
N GLY A 261 10.82 -20.08 6.75
CA GLY A 261 10.96 -19.61 5.36
C GLY A 261 9.63 -19.33 4.64
N LYS A 262 8.51 -19.21 5.36
CA LYS A 262 7.18 -19.02 4.78
C LYS A 262 6.43 -17.89 5.47
N VAL A 263 5.97 -16.90 4.70
CA VAL A 263 5.04 -15.88 5.18
C VAL A 263 3.68 -16.52 5.47
N LEU A 264 3.13 -16.29 6.66
CA LEU A 264 1.86 -16.89 7.09
C LEU A 264 0.73 -15.85 7.17
N ARG A 265 1.05 -14.60 7.48
CA ARG A 265 0.10 -13.48 7.46
C ARG A 265 0.85 -12.15 7.34
N ARG A 266 0.14 -11.11 6.89
CA ARG A 266 0.58 -9.73 6.96
C ARG A 266 -0.39 -8.89 7.79
N LEU A 267 0.14 -7.99 8.59
CA LEU A 267 -0.62 -7.04 9.38
C LEU A 267 -0.30 -5.60 9.01
N ALA A 268 -1.22 -4.68 9.28
CA ALA A 268 -0.94 -3.27 9.13
C ALA A 268 0.08 -2.85 10.19
N GLY A 269 1.12 -2.14 9.80
CA GLY A 269 1.96 -1.40 10.73
C GLY A 269 1.26 -0.12 11.18
N ASP A 270 1.73 0.47 12.28
CA ASP A 270 1.30 1.78 12.77
C ASP A 270 2.19 2.86 12.14
N ASP A 271 1.63 3.61 11.18
CA ASP A 271 2.24 4.76 10.56
C ASP A 271 1.20 5.89 10.37
N PRO A 272 1.07 6.79 11.36
CA PRO A 272 0.11 7.90 11.32
C PRO A 272 0.28 8.87 10.15
N ALA A 273 1.44 8.87 9.47
CA ALA A 273 1.67 9.72 8.31
C ALA A 273 1.07 9.12 7.02
N VAL A 274 1.00 7.78 6.92
CA VAL A 274 0.57 7.08 5.70
C VAL A 274 -0.77 6.37 5.91
N ASN A 275 -0.75 5.17 6.51
CA ASN A 275 -1.90 4.26 6.59
C ASN A 275 -2.55 4.19 7.98
N GLU A 276 -2.07 4.98 8.94
CA GLU A 276 -2.40 4.86 10.36
C GLU A 276 -2.20 3.41 10.80
N GLU A 277 -3.25 2.71 11.21
CA GLU A 277 -3.21 1.27 11.56
C GLU A 277 -3.97 0.40 10.56
N TRP A 278 -4.23 0.90 9.35
CA TRP A 278 -5.10 0.26 8.36
C TRP A 278 -4.33 -0.33 7.18
N ASN A 279 -4.90 -1.35 6.56
CA ASN A 279 -4.38 -1.95 5.33
C ASN A 279 -5.55 -2.37 4.43
N CYS A 280 -5.40 -2.30 3.13
CA CYS A 280 -6.39 -2.89 2.23
C CYS A 280 -6.20 -4.41 2.12
N ASP A 281 -7.21 -5.08 1.56
CA ASP A 281 -7.22 -6.53 1.41
C ASP A 281 -6.19 -7.01 0.37
N LYS A 282 -5.81 -6.17 -0.61
CA LYS A 282 -4.66 -6.43 -1.50
C LYS A 282 -3.40 -6.62 -0.65
N GLY A 283 -3.07 -5.65 0.20
CA GLY A 283 -1.92 -5.71 1.11
C GLY A 283 -2.03 -6.77 2.19
N ARG A 284 -3.25 -7.15 2.59
CA ARG A 284 -3.49 -8.13 3.65
C ARG A 284 -3.26 -9.55 3.18
N TRP A 285 -3.78 -9.89 1.99
CA TRP A 285 -3.93 -11.27 1.52
C TRP A 285 -3.06 -11.58 0.29
N GLY A 286 -2.61 -10.55 -0.43
CA GLY A 286 -1.94 -10.65 -1.72
C GLY A 286 -0.48 -11.14 -1.70
N PHE A 287 -0.05 -11.92 -0.70
CA PHE A 287 1.34 -12.37 -0.55
C PHE A 287 1.59 -13.81 -1.00
N GLN A 288 0.55 -14.53 -1.46
CA GLN A 288 0.68 -15.96 -1.82
C GLN A 288 1.43 -16.22 -3.13
N TYR A 289 1.63 -15.20 -3.96
CA TYR A 289 2.35 -15.31 -5.24
C TYR A 289 3.79 -15.83 -5.07
N THR A 290 4.41 -15.60 -3.91
CA THR A 290 5.76 -16.08 -3.58
C THR A 290 5.86 -17.60 -3.45
N ARG A 291 4.72 -18.30 -3.39
CA ARG A 291 4.64 -19.76 -3.25
C ARG A 291 3.75 -20.40 -4.32
N ALA A 292 3.41 -19.65 -5.37
CA ALA A 292 2.67 -20.19 -6.49
C ALA A 292 3.47 -21.33 -7.15
N GLN A 293 2.77 -22.32 -7.71
CA GLN A 293 3.39 -23.53 -8.28
C GLN A 293 4.27 -23.24 -9.51
N ASP A 294 3.96 -22.16 -10.20
CA ASP A 294 4.67 -21.66 -11.39
C ASP A 294 5.78 -20.65 -11.05
N ARG A 295 6.20 -20.57 -9.77
CA ARG A 295 7.36 -19.77 -9.36
C ARG A 295 8.65 -20.32 -9.97
N LEU A 296 9.45 -19.44 -10.56
CA LEU A 296 10.74 -19.79 -11.12
C LEU A 296 11.81 -19.83 -10.01
N THR A 297 12.64 -20.87 -10.03
CA THR A 297 13.73 -21.06 -9.04
C THR A 297 15.11 -21.17 -9.66
N ASN A 298 15.19 -21.61 -10.92
CA ASN A 298 16.44 -21.79 -11.66
C ASN A 298 16.38 -20.97 -12.97
N PRO A 299 17.52 -20.47 -13.46
CA PRO A 299 17.60 -19.91 -14.82
C PRO A 299 17.16 -20.94 -15.86
N LEU A 300 16.50 -20.47 -16.91
CA LEU A 300 16.12 -21.27 -18.05
C LEU A 300 16.79 -20.73 -19.31
N VAL A 301 17.23 -21.62 -20.19
CA VAL A 301 17.76 -21.26 -21.52
C VAL A 301 17.00 -22.06 -22.56
N ARG A 302 16.64 -21.42 -23.67
CA ARG A 302 15.99 -22.06 -24.81
C ARG A 302 17.01 -22.89 -25.57
N ASP A 303 16.70 -24.17 -25.75
CA ASP A 303 17.52 -25.07 -26.52
C ASP A 303 17.25 -24.86 -28.02
N GLU A 304 18.27 -24.48 -28.79
CA GLU A 304 18.14 -24.16 -30.23
C GLU A 304 17.65 -25.34 -31.08
N ARG A 305 17.88 -26.59 -30.63
CA ARG A 305 17.49 -27.79 -31.38
C ARG A 305 16.03 -28.16 -31.17
N THR A 306 15.55 -28.03 -29.94
CA THR A 306 14.19 -28.44 -29.55
C THR A 306 13.21 -27.28 -29.54
N GLY A 307 13.70 -26.04 -29.40
CA GLY A 307 12.91 -24.84 -29.20
C GLY A 307 12.30 -24.74 -27.80
N GLU A 308 12.59 -25.67 -26.89
CA GLU A 308 12.02 -25.71 -25.54
C GLU A 308 12.95 -25.06 -24.50
N LEU A 309 12.35 -24.51 -23.44
CA LEU A 309 13.11 -24.03 -22.29
C LEU A 309 13.58 -25.20 -21.43
N ARG A 310 14.86 -25.20 -21.08
CA ARG A 310 15.46 -26.13 -20.12
C ARG A 310 16.12 -25.39 -18.97
N GLU A 311 16.17 -26.03 -17.81
CA GLU A 311 16.96 -25.52 -16.70
C GLU A 311 18.45 -25.41 -17.08
N ALA A 312 19.07 -24.32 -16.65
CA ALA A 312 20.46 -23.98 -16.94
C ALA A 312 21.17 -23.51 -15.67
N SER A 313 22.49 -23.59 -15.68
CA SER A 313 23.30 -22.96 -14.64
C SER A 313 23.28 -21.44 -14.78
N TRP A 314 23.49 -20.71 -13.67
CA TRP A 314 23.62 -19.24 -13.71
C TRP A 314 24.73 -18.78 -14.67
N SER A 315 25.88 -19.45 -14.67
CA SER A 315 26.99 -19.14 -15.56
C SER A 315 26.61 -19.28 -17.03
N GLU A 316 25.96 -20.38 -17.38
CA GLU A 316 25.51 -20.63 -18.76
C GLU A 316 24.48 -19.60 -19.22
N ALA A 317 23.45 -19.38 -18.42
CA ALA A 317 22.39 -18.42 -18.74
C ALA A 317 22.94 -16.99 -18.89
N LEU A 318 23.86 -16.57 -18.02
CA LEU A 318 24.51 -15.26 -18.11
C LEU A 318 25.37 -15.14 -19.38
N THR A 319 26.12 -16.18 -19.76
CA THR A 319 26.91 -16.18 -20.99
C THR A 319 26.01 -16.07 -22.23
N VAL A 320 24.97 -16.90 -22.34
CA VAL A 320 24.04 -16.88 -23.48
C VAL A 320 23.33 -15.53 -23.58
N ALA A 321 22.85 -14.98 -22.46
CA ALA A 321 22.23 -13.66 -22.43
C ALA A 321 23.18 -12.55 -22.88
N ALA A 322 24.42 -12.56 -22.40
CA ALA A 322 25.42 -11.56 -22.78
C ALA A 322 25.81 -11.66 -24.25
N GLU A 323 25.93 -12.87 -24.80
CA GLU A 323 26.22 -13.08 -26.23
C GLU A 323 25.10 -12.56 -27.12
N GLY A 324 23.84 -12.87 -26.84
CA GLY A 324 22.70 -12.38 -27.61
C GLY A 324 22.54 -10.85 -27.53
N LEU A 325 22.72 -10.26 -26.34
CA LEU A 325 22.68 -8.80 -26.17
C LEU A 325 23.85 -8.09 -26.85
N ARG A 326 25.05 -8.69 -26.81
CA ARG A 326 26.22 -8.18 -27.55
C ARG A 326 25.98 -8.23 -29.05
N ALA A 327 25.45 -9.34 -29.58
CA ALA A 327 25.13 -9.46 -31.00
C ALA A 327 24.12 -8.40 -31.46
N ALA A 328 23.07 -8.15 -30.68
CA ALA A 328 22.08 -7.10 -30.97
C ALA A 328 22.72 -5.71 -31.01
N ARG A 329 23.59 -5.40 -30.04
CA ARG A 329 24.33 -4.13 -29.99
C ARG A 329 25.28 -3.97 -31.17
N ASP A 330 26.09 -4.98 -31.47
CA ASP A 330 27.16 -4.93 -32.47
C ASP A 330 26.61 -4.97 -33.90
N SER A 331 25.39 -5.50 -34.11
CA SER A 331 24.67 -5.45 -35.39
C SER A 331 24.17 -4.05 -35.77
N GLY A 332 24.13 -3.12 -34.81
CA GLY A 332 23.54 -1.79 -34.97
C GLY A 332 22.02 -1.72 -34.86
N GLN A 333 21.31 -2.86 -34.73
CA GLN A 333 19.87 -2.88 -34.43
C GLN A 333 19.56 -2.48 -32.97
N GLY A 334 20.51 -2.74 -32.05
CA GLY A 334 20.38 -2.37 -30.65
C GLY A 334 19.40 -3.24 -29.87
N ALA A 335 19.22 -2.88 -28.60
CA ALA A 335 18.33 -3.55 -27.67
C ALA A 335 17.43 -2.53 -26.97
N ALA A 336 16.30 -2.98 -26.43
CA ALA A 336 15.41 -2.17 -25.59
C ALA A 336 15.03 -2.92 -24.31
N VAL A 337 14.60 -2.16 -23.31
CA VAL A 337 14.29 -2.67 -21.97
C VAL A 337 12.85 -2.29 -21.60
N LEU A 338 12.01 -3.28 -21.36
CA LEU A 338 10.65 -3.07 -20.85
C LEU A 338 10.57 -3.60 -19.43
N THR A 339 10.13 -2.78 -18.51
CA THR A 339 9.90 -3.20 -17.12
C THR A 339 8.45 -2.95 -16.72
N GLY A 340 8.04 -3.49 -15.57
CA GLY A 340 6.75 -3.22 -14.97
C GLY A 340 6.83 -2.28 -13.76
N GLY A 341 5.68 -1.71 -13.41
CA GLY A 341 5.52 -0.78 -12.29
C GLY A 341 5.67 -1.35 -10.86
N ARG A 342 6.18 -2.56 -10.69
CA ARG A 342 6.33 -3.23 -9.37
C ARG A 342 7.77 -3.25 -8.86
N LEU A 343 8.70 -2.67 -9.60
CA LEU A 343 10.10 -2.62 -9.22
C LEU A 343 10.32 -1.77 -7.96
N THR A 344 11.33 -2.13 -7.20
CA THR A 344 11.87 -1.24 -6.16
C THR A 344 12.59 -0.07 -6.83
N VAL A 345 12.84 1.02 -6.09
CA VAL A 345 13.65 2.14 -6.60
C VAL A 345 15.02 1.65 -7.06
N GLU A 346 15.63 0.76 -6.28
CA GLU A 346 16.95 0.23 -6.56
C GLU A 346 16.98 -0.64 -7.83
N ASP A 347 15.97 -1.49 -8.02
CA ASP A 347 15.87 -2.30 -9.24
C ASP A 347 15.54 -1.43 -10.47
N ALA A 348 14.62 -0.47 -10.35
CA ALA A 348 14.29 0.45 -11.44
C ALA A 348 15.51 1.28 -11.87
N TYR A 349 16.32 1.72 -10.89
CA TYR A 349 17.60 2.37 -11.15
C TYR A 349 18.58 1.45 -11.87
N ALA A 350 18.67 0.18 -11.46
CA ALA A 350 19.53 -0.79 -12.13
C ALA A 350 19.14 -1.01 -13.59
N TYR A 351 17.85 -1.14 -13.92
CA TYR A 351 17.39 -1.23 -15.32
C TYR A 351 17.68 0.06 -16.11
N ALA A 352 17.40 1.22 -15.52
CA ALA A 352 17.66 2.53 -16.14
C ALA A 352 19.15 2.73 -16.46
N LYS A 353 20.04 2.29 -15.56
CA LYS A 353 21.49 2.34 -15.75
C LYS A 353 21.96 1.27 -16.74
N PHE A 354 21.44 0.04 -16.65
CA PHE A 354 21.79 -1.06 -17.54
C PHE A 354 21.48 -0.74 -19.00
N ALA A 355 20.28 -0.23 -19.29
CA ALA A 355 19.88 0.18 -20.63
C ALA A 355 20.88 1.19 -21.24
N ARG A 356 21.30 2.18 -20.47
CA ARG A 356 22.13 3.28 -20.96
C ARG A 356 23.61 2.92 -21.02
N VAL A 357 24.12 2.24 -20.01
CA VAL A 357 25.56 2.00 -19.86
C VAL A 357 25.97 0.68 -20.53
N ALA A 358 25.19 -0.39 -20.40
CA ALA A 358 25.54 -1.69 -20.97
C ALA A 358 25.00 -1.88 -22.40
N LEU A 359 23.78 -1.40 -22.67
CA LEU A 359 23.12 -1.57 -23.97
C LEU A 359 23.20 -0.32 -24.87
N ASN A 360 23.69 0.81 -24.36
CA ASN A 360 23.82 2.08 -25.10
C ASN A 360 22.48 2.53 -25.74
N THR A 361 21.38 2.43 -25.00
CA THR A 361 20.03 2.83 -25.45
C THR A 361 19.33 3.70 -24.41
N ASN A 362 18.40 4.55 -24.88
CA ASN A 362 17.38 5.18 -24.03
C ASN A 362 16.01 4.51 -24.20
N ASP A 363 15.90 3.42 -24.95
CA ASP A 363 14.68 2.62 -25.07
C ASP A 363 14.48 1.81 -23.78
N VAL A 364 14.05 2.50 -22.72
CA VAL A 364 13.70 1.94 -21.43
C VAL A 364 12.39 2.55 -20.95
N ASP A 365 11.42 1.71 -20.61
CA ASP A 365 10.12 2.17 -20.12
C ASP A 365 9.57 1.18 -19.08
N PHE A 366 9.06 1.69 -17.96
CA PHE A 366 8.41 0.90 -16.90
C PHE A 366 6.90 0.77 -17.10
N ARG A 367 6.34 1.58 -17.98
CA ARG A 367 4.89 1.70 -18.13
C ARG A 367 4.36 0.51 -18.92
N ALA A 368 3.82 -0.46 -18.18
CA ALA A 368 3.08 -1.60 -18.71
C ALA A 368 1.56 -1.34 -18.65
N ARG A 369 1.10 -0.45 -19.54
CA ARG A 369 -0.30 -0.02 -19.83
C ARG A 369 -0.32 0.85 -21.09
N PRO A 370 -1.48 1.34 -21.59
CA PRO A 370 -1.49 2.37 -22.61
C PRO A 370 -0.70 3.62 -22.18
N VAL A 371 0.13 4.13 -23.09
CA VAL A 371 1.05 5.24 -22.84
C VAL A 371 0.89 6.35 -23.86
N SER A 372 1.40 7.53 -23.51
CA SER A 372 1.53 8.63 -24.46
C SER A 372 2.82 9.41 -24.21
N ARG A 373 3.22 10.18 -25.22
CA ARG A 373 4.30 11.17 -25.08
C ARG A 373 3.92 12.27 -24.09
N GLU A 374 2.67 12.72 -24.13
CA GLU A 374 2.14 13.71 -23.18
C GLU A 374 2.36 13.26 -21.73
N GLU A 375 2.10 11.98 -21.45
CA GLU A 375 2.39 11.44 -20.13
C GLU A 375 3.87 11.51 -19.76
N ALA A 376 4.77 11.10 -20.66
CA ALA A 376 6.20 11.15 -20.37
C ALA A 376 6.67 12.58 -20.07
N ASP A 377 6.13 13.58 -20.76
CA ASP A 377 6.44 14.99 -20.56
C ASP A 377 5.80 15.53 -19.26
N PHE A 378 4.58 15.10 -18.93
CA PHE A 378 3.93 15.40 -17.64
C PHE A 378 4.70 14.81 -16.45
N LEU A 379 5.13 13.55 -16.56
CA LEU A 379 5.89 12.88 -15.50
C LEU A 379 7.25 13.56 -15.29
N ALA A 380 7.89 14.02 -16.35
CA ALA A 380 9.16 14.73 -16.26
C ALA A 380 9.03 16.12 -15.60
N SER A 381 7.99 16.89 -15.96
CA SER A 381 7.79 18.27 -15.51
C SER A 381 7.16 18.38 -14.12
N SER A 382 6.11 17.59 -13.88
CA SER A 382 5.18 17.79 -12.76
C SER A 382 5.27 16.71 -11.68
N VAL A 383 5.97 15.60 -11.97
CA VAL A 383 6.04 14.47 -11.06
C VAL A 383 7.47 14.26 -10.59
N ALA A 384 8.44 13.96 -11.45
CA ALA A 384 9.81 13.58 -11.06
C ALA A 384 10.42 14.46 -9.95
N GLY A 385 10.70 13.88 -8.78
CA GLY A 385 11.26 14.58 -7.62
C GLY A 385 10.38 15.69 -7.00
N VAL A 386 9.05 15.64 -7.15
CA VAL A 386 8.06 16.54 -6.51
C VAL A 386 7.46 15.90 -5.25
N THR A 387 7.37 16.64 -4.15
CA THR A 387 6.78 16.16 -2.87
C THR A 387 5.82 17.19 -2.26
N ASP A 388 5.10 17.93 -3.09
CA ASP A 388 4.32 19.12 -2.69
C ASP A 388 2.98 18.79 -2.01
N VAL A 389 2.46 17.57 -2.24
CA VAL A 389 1.18 17.09 -1.73
C VAL A 389 1.41 15.84 -0.90
N THR A 390 0.95 15.87 0.35
CA THR A 390 1.00 14.75 1.28
C THR A 390 -0.40 14.28 1.70
N TYR A 391 -0.51 13.12 2.35
CA TYR A 391 -1.72 12.68 3.03
C TYR A 391 -2.24 13.71 4.05
N ALA A 392 -1.33 14.42 4.73
CA ALA A 392 -1.71 15.47 5.67
C ALA A 392 -2.33 16.68 4.95
N ASP A 393 -1.80 17.06 3.79
CA ASP A 393 -2.42 18.09 2.94
C ASP A 393 -3.81 17.67 2.48
N VAL A 394 -3.98 16.41 2.05
CA VAL A 394 -5.29 15.85 1.65
C VAL A 394 -6.29 15.93 2.80
N GLU A 395 -5.88 15.64 4.04
CA GLU A 395 -6.76 15.76 5.20
C GLU A 395 -7.10 17.21 5.57
N GLN A 396 -6.29 18.18 5.17
CA GLN A 396 -6.47 19.60 5.51
C GLN A 396 -7.10 20.42 4.37
N ALA A 397 -7.14 19.89 3.15
CA ALA A 397 -7.61 20.60 1.98
C ALA A 397 -9.08 21.05 2.12
N PRO A 398 -9.45 22.24 1.62
CA PRO A 398 -10.83 22.70 1.57
C PRO A 398 -11.63 22.10 0.40
N ALA A 399 -10.92 21.64 -0.64
CA ALA A 399 -11.49 20.97 -1.79
C ALA A 399 -10.46 20.04 -2.45
N VAL A 400 -10.94 18.89 -2.93
CA VAL A 400 -10.17 17.95 -3.74
C VAL A 400 -10.96 17.66 -5.02
N VAL A 401 -10.29 17.76 -6.17
CA VAL A 401 -10.82 17.31 -7.46
C VAL A 401 -10.09 16.03 -7.86
N LEU A 402 -10.85 14.97 -8.15
CA LEU A 402 -10.38 13.68 -8.62
C LEU A 402 -10.66 13.56 -10.13
N VAL A 403 -9.65 13.14 -10.90
CA VAL A 403 -9.80 12.86 -12.34
C VAL A 403 -8.90 11.70 -12.74
N GLY A 404 -9.43 10.78 -13.56
CA GLY A 404 -8.68 9.59 -13.99
C GLY A 404 -8.33 8.61 -12.85
N ILE A 405 -8.96 8.73 -11.68
CA ILE A 405 -8.74 7.85 -10.52
C ILE A 405 -10.04 7.50 -9.81
N GLU A 406 -10.16 6.23 -9.41
CA GLU A 406 -11.08 5.77 -8.37
C GLU A 406 -10.26 5.36 -7.14
N PRO A 407 -10.18 6.23 -6.10
CA PRO A 407 -9.25 6.01 -5.00
C PRO A 407 -9.57 4.75 -4.19
N GLU A 408 -10.82 4.31 -4.07
CA GLU A 408 -11.16 3.10 -3.32
C GLU A 408 -10.55 1.84 -3.97
N GLU A 409 -10.51 1.79 -5.30
CA GLU A 409 -10.02 0.66 -6.09
C GLU A 409 -8.48 0.71 -6.26
N GLU A 410 -7.97 1.89 -6.61
CA GLU A 410 -6.60 2.06 -7.08
C GLU A 410 -5.64 2.34 -5.92
N CYS A 411 -5.99 3.28 -5.02
CA CYS A 411 -5.16 3.68 -3.88
C CYS A 411 -5.99 3.71 -2.56
N PRO A 412 -6.32 2.55 -1.98
CA PRO A 412 -7.34 2.47 -0.92
C PRO A 412 -7.04 3.28 0.35
N ILE A 413 -5.76 3.52 0.67
CA ILE A 413 -5.40 4.37 1.82
C ILE A 413 -5.69 5.85 1.53
N LEU A 414 -5.47 6.32 0.30
CA LEU A 414 -5.90 7.66 -0.11
C LEU A 414 -7.42 7.80 0.04
N PHE A 415 -8.19 6.77 -0.32
CA PHE A 415 -9.62 6.75 -0.07
C PHE A 415 -9.96 6.89 1.43
N LEU A 416 -9.33 6.12 2.32
CA LEU A 416 -9.60 6.23 3.76
C LEU A 416 -9.27 7.63 4.31
N ARG A 417 -8.22 8.26 3.78
CA ARG A 417 -7.79 9.62 4.15
C ARG A 417 -8.77 10.69 3.66
N LEU A 418 -9.19 10.62 2.39
CA LEU A 418 -10.24 11.46 1.83
C LEU A 418 -11.55 11.30 2.62
N ARG A 419 -11.92 10.07 2.94
CA ARG A 419 -13.14 9.76 3.70
C ARG A 419 -13.10 10.33 5.12
N LYS A 420 -11.96 10.18 5.80
CA LYS A 420 -11.73 10.79 7.12
C LYS A 420 -11.86 12.31 7.05
N ALA A 421 -11.27 12.94 6.05
CA ALA A 421 -11.34 14.39 5.83
C ALA A 421 -12.79 14.84 5.55
N TYR A 422 -13.50 14.13 4.68
CA TYR A 422 -14.91 14.36 4.39
C TYR A 422 -15.77 14.28 5.67
N ALA A 423 -15.65 13.17 6.42
CA ALA A 423 -16.48 12.93 7.60
C ALA A 423 -16.17 13.86 8.77
N LYS A 424 -14.89 14.20 9.02
CA LYS A 424 -14.47 14.98 10.19
C LYS A 424 -14.32 16.48 9.94
N ARG A 425 -14.06 16.89 8.70
CA ARG A 425 -13.75 18.29 8.35
C ARG A 425 -14.63 18.86 7.25
N GLY A 426 -15.52 18.07 6.66
CA GLY A 426 -16.41 18.54 5.59
C GLY A 426 -15.68 18.84 4.28
N LEU A 427 -14.60 18.11 3.99
CA LEU A 427 -13.86 18.22 2.72
C LEU A 427 -14.84 18.15 1.53
N ARG A 428 -14.74 19.11 0.61
CA ARG A 428 -15.53 19.08 -0.63
C ARG A 428 -14.79 18.24 -1.68
N VAL A 429 -15.36 17.10 -2.04
CA VAL A 429 -14.80 16.23 -3.08
C VAL A 429 -15.58 16.43 -4.38
N TYR A 430 -14.87 16.64 -5.48
CA TYR A 430 -15.42 16.62 -6.84
C TYR A 430 -14.75 15.50 -7.63
N ALA A 431 -15.51 14.81 -8.47
CA ALA A 431 -14.99 13.76 -9.33
C ALA A 431 -15.39 14.03 -10.77
N ILE A 432 -14.41 14.05 -11.67
CA ILE A 432 -14.62 14.08 -13.11
C ILE A 432 -14.59 12.63 -13.58
N ALA A 433 -15.78 12.08 -13.84
CA ALA A 433 -15.95 10.68 -14.19
C ALA A 433 -17.30 10.47 -14.93
N PRO A 434 -17.46 9.39 -15.70
CA PRO A 434 -18.73 9.10 -16.39
C PRO A 434 -19.88 8.77 -15.44
N PHE A 435 -19.60 8.21 -14.27
CA PHE A 435 -20.59 7.85 -13.26
C PHE A 435 -20.00 7.90 -11.85
N ALA A 436 -20.88 7.95 -10.85
CA ALA A 436 -20.48 7.86 -9.45
C ALA A 436 -20.32 6.39 -9.07
N THR A 437 -19.17 6.05 -8.51
CA THR A 437 -18.91 4.72 -7.91
C THR A 437 -19.36 4.71 -6.44
N ARG A 438 -19.40 3.53 -5.84
CA ARG A 438 -19.64 3.39 -4.39
C ARG A 438 -18.58 4.12 -3.56
N GLY A 439 -17.33 4.13 -4.01
CA GLY A 439 -16.24 4.89 -3.38
C GLY A 439 -16.53 6.39 -3.37
N LEU A 440 -16.91 6.95 -4.53
CA LEU A 440 -17.28 8.36 -4.64
C LEU A 440 -18.51 8.72 -3.79
N GLU A 441 -19.51 7.84 -3.71
CA GLU A 441 -20.67 8.03 -2.83
C GLU A 441 -20.27 8.08 -1.35
N LYS A 442 -19.37 7.18 -0.91
CA LYS A 442 -18.83 7.17 0.47
C LYS A 442 -18.00 8.43 0.79
N LEU A 443 -17.48 9.11 -0.23
CA LEU A 443 -16.79 10.40 -0.11
C LEU A 443 -17.73 11.61 -0.19
N GLY A 444 -19.03 11.41 -0.42
CA GLY A 444 -19.96 12.51 -0.70
C GLY A 444 -19.55 13.34 -1.92
N ALA A 445 -18.87 12.72 -2.89
CA ALA A 445 -18.29 13.43 -4.02
C ALA A 445 -19.37 13.97 -4.95
N LYS A 446 -19.18 15.21 -5.41
CA LYS A 446 -20.01 15.80 -6.47
C LYS A 446 -19.45 15.37 -7.82
N LEU A 447 -20.25 14.64 -8.58
CA LEU A 447 -19.88 14.17 -9.91
C LEU A 447 -20.01 15.30 -10.95
N ALA A 448 -18.89 15.71 -11.53
CA ALA A 448 -18.86 16.40 -12.81
C ALA A 448 -18.89 15.33 -13.91
N ARG A 449 -20.10 14.92 -14.29
CA ARG A 449 -20.30 13.84 -15.25
C ARG A 449 -19.70 14.24 -16.61
N VAL A 450 -18.90 13.34 -17.17
CA VAL A 450 -18.21 13.56 -18.46
C VAL A 450 -18.34 12.34 -19.36
N VAL A 451 -18.30 12.55 -20.67
CA VAL A 451 -18.15 11.46 -21.63
C VAL A 451 -16.67 11.02 -21.62
N PRO A 452 -16.36 9.71 -21.55
CA PRO A 452 -14.97 9.26 -21.58
C PRO A 452 -14.21 9.83 -22.79
N GLY A 453 -13.06 10.46 -22.53
CA GLY A 453 -12.25 11.17 -23.53
C GLY A 453 -12.44 12.70 -23.53
N GLU A 454 -13.47 13.23 -22.85
CA GLU A 454 -13.72 14.67 -22.75
C GLU A 454 -13.25 15.29 -21.43
N GLU A 455 -12.55 14.54 -20.57
CA GLU A 455 -12.05 14.99 -19.26
C GLU A 455 -11.22 16.27 -19.36
N ALA A 456 -10.41 16.41 -20.41
CA ALA A 456 -9.58 17.59 -20.66
C ALA A 456 -10.42 18.88 -20.79
N SER A 457 -11.56 18.81 -21.49
CA SER A 457 -12.47 19.95 -21.65
C SER A 457 -13.13 20.34 -20.33
N VAL A 458 -13.54 19.35 -19.53
CA VAL A 458 -14.15 19.58 -18.21
C VAL A 458 -13.14 20.21 -17.25
N LEU A 459 -11.89 19.74 -17.24
CA LEU A 459 -10.81 20.37 -16.47
C LEU A 459 -10.57 21.83 -16.88
N ALA A 460 -10.68 22.13 -18.17
CA ALA A 460 -10.38 23.44 -18.72
C ALA A 460 -11.52 24.46 -18.51
N GLU A 461 -12.78 24.04 -18.61
CA GLU A 461 -13.94 24.92 -18.81
C GLU A 461 -15.02 24.82 -17.73
N HIS A 462 -15.05 23.75 -16.92
CA HIS A 462 -16.16 23.52 -15.99
C HIS A 462 -16.09 24.45 -14.78
N ALA A 463 -16.94 25.48 -14.75
CA ALA A 463 -16.94 26.55 -13.75
C ALA A 463 -16.85 26.07 -12.29
N THR A 464 -17.62 25.04 -11.90
CA THR A 464 -17.60 24.52 -10.52
C THR A 464 -16.29 23.81 -10.17
N VAL A 465 -15.63 23.16 -11.15
CA VAL A 465 -14.33 22.51 -10.96
C VAL A 465 -13.26 23.60 -10.76
N THR A 466 -13.26 24.61 -11.63
CA THR A 466 -12.35 25.75 -11.52
C THR A 466 -12.54 26.52 -10.20
N GLU A 467 -13.79 26.74 -9.77
CA GLU A 467 -14.10 27.38 -8.49
C GLU A 467 -13.57 26.54 -7.31
N ALA A 468 -13.77 25.22 -7.33
CA ALA A 468 -13.26 24.33 -6.31
C ALA A 468 -11.72 24.38 -6.21
N LEU A 469 -11.04 24.37 -7.36
CA LEU A 469 -9.57 24.43 -7.46
C LEU A 469 -8.99 25.82 -7.16
N SER A 470 -9.81 26.87 -7.15
CA SER A 470 -9.36 28.23 -6.81
C SER A 470 -9.37 28.50 -5.30
N ALA A 471 -9.83 27.55 -4.48
CA ALA A 471 -9.75 27.68 -3.02
C ALA A 471 -8.29 27.50 -2.55
N GLU A 472 -7.85 28.33 -1.61
CA GLU A 472 -6.49 28.26 -1.06
C GLU A 472 -6.23 26.88 -0.41
N GLY A 473 -5.21 26.18 -0.89
CA GLY A 473 -4.89 24.82 -0.43
C GLY A 473 -5.72 23.71 -1.10
N ALA A 474 -6.49 24.00 -2.15
CA ALA A 474 -7.15 22.98 -2.95
C ALA A 474 -6.15 22.06 -3.67
N ILE A 475 -6.57 20.82 -3.90
CA ILE A 475 -5.73 19.79 -4.51
C ILE A 475 -6.43 19.20 -5.74
N LEU A 476 -5.71 19.11 -6.85
CA LEU A 476 -6.06 18.33 -8.01
C LEU A 476 -5.29 17.00 -7.96
N ILE A 477 -6.02 15.89 -7.86
CA ILE A 477 -5.45 14.54 -7.89
C ILE A 477 -5.75 13.92 -9.25
N VAL A 478 -4.68 13.61 -9.99
CA VAL A 478 -4.74 12.93 -11.28
C VAL A 478 -4.31 11.48 -11.14
N GLY A 479 -5.14 10.54 -11.59
CA GLY A 479 -4.75 9.15 -11.72
C GLY A 479 -4.00 8.89 -13.01
N GLU A 480 -3.29 7.76 -13.05
CA GLU A 480 -2.55 7.36 -14.25
C GLU A 480 -3.41 7.16 -15.50
N ARG A 481 -4.70 6.80 -15.34
CA ARG A 481 -5.61 6.58 -16.47
C ARG A 481 -5.93 7.85 -17.25
N LEU A 482 -5.66 9.03 -16.68
CA LEU A 482 -5.80 10.29 -17.41
C LEU A 482 -4.82 10.37 -18.60
N ALA A 483 -3.75 9.57 -18.60
CA ALA A 483 -2.83 9.45 -19.74
C ALA A 483 -3.49 8.92 -21.02
N GLU A 484 -4.64 8.24 -20.91
CA GLU A 484 -5.42 7.73 -22.04
C GLU A 484 -6.30 8.81 -22.69
N VAL A 485 -6.43 9.98 -22.06
CA VAL A 485 -7.23 11.10 -22.57
C VAL A 485 -6.31 12.14 -23.20
N PRO A 486 -6.35 12.33 -24.53
CA PRO A 486 -5.51 13.32 -25.19
C PRO A 486 -5.73 14.73 -24.61
N GLY A 487 -4.64 15.38 -24.16
CA GLY A 487 -4.67 16.70 -23.54
C GLY A 487 -5.10 16.70 -22.07
N GLY A 488 -5.43 15.54 -21.48
CA GLY A 488 -5.93 15.43 -20.12
C GLY A 488 -4.91 15.85 -19.07
N LEU A 489 -3.66 15.37 -19.20
CA LEU A 489 -2.57 15.72 -18.27
C LEU A 489 -2.10 17.17 -18.45
N SER A 490 -2.06 17.65 -19.70
CA SER A 490 -1.75 19.05 -20.02
C SER A 490 -2.80 19.98 -19.42
N ALA A 491 -4.09 19.67 -19.60
CA ALA A 491 -5.18 20.44 -19.02
C ALA A 491 -5.13 20.45 -17.49
N ALA A 492 -4.77 19.32 -16.87
CA ALA A 492 -4.59 19.22 -15.43
C ALA A 492 -3.45 20.10 -14.91
N ALA A 493 -2.29 20.07 -15.57
CA ALA A 493 -1.16 20.94 -15.23
C ALA A 493 -1.51 22.44 -15.42
N ASP A 494 -2.22 22.77 -16.51
CA ASP A 494 -2.63 24.14 -16.82
C ASP A 494 -3.66 24.68 -15.83
N VAL A 495 -4.68 23.90 -15.48
CA VAL A 495 -5.69 24.34 -14.50
C VAL A 495 -5.06 24.49 -13.11
N ALA A 496 -4.20 23.56 -12.68
CA ALA A 496 -3.50 23.65 -11.41
C ALA A 496 -2.66 24.93 -11.32
N ARG A 497 -1.88 25.24 -12.37
CA ARG A 497 -1.10 26.49 -12.44
C ARG A 497 -1.97 27.75 -12.40
N ARG A 498 -3.07 27.77 -13.15
CA ARG A 498 -3.95 28.96 -13.23
C ARG A 498 -4.72 29.22 -11.93
N THR A 499 -5.14 28.17 -11.23
CA THR A 499 -5.91 28.32 -9.98
C THR A 499 -5.03 28.35 -8.73
N GLY A 500 -3.76 27.95 -8.84
CA GLY A 500 -2.85 27.78 -7.69
C GLY A 500 -3.12 26.51 -6.88
N ALA A 501 -3.92 25.57 -7.40
CA ALA A 501 -4.15 24.29 -6.76
C ALA A 501 -2.86 23.46 -6.76
N LYS A 502 -2.63 22.70 -5.69
CA LYS A 502 -1.56 21.70 -5.67
C LYS A 502 -1.94 20.53 -6.58
N LEU A 503 -0.98 20.00 -7.32
CA LEU A 503 -1.18 18.88 -8.25
C LEU A 503 -0.49 17.63 -7.72
N ALA A 504 -1.21 16.51 -7.70
CA ALA A 504 -0.69 15.21 -7.30
C ALA A 504 -1.01 14.15 -8.35
N TRP A 505 -0.01 13.35 -8.70
CA TRP A 505 -0.19 12.17 -9.55
C TRP A 505 -0.21 10.91 -8.69
N VAL A 506 -1.24 10.09 -8.85
CA VAL A 506 -1.42 8.84 -8.10
C VAL A 506 -1.38 7.66 -9.08
N PRO A 507 -0.23 6.96 -9.16
CA PRO A 507 -0.10 5.78 -10.00
C PRO A 507 -0.81 4.57 -9.41
N ARG A 508 -0.99 3.52 -10.21
CA ARG A 508 -1.63 2.28 -9.74
C ARG A 508 -0.68 1.41 -8.93
N ARG A 509 0.60 1.29 -9.29
CA ARG A 509 1.54 0.31 -8.70
C ARG A 509 2.54 0.99 -7.76
N ALA A 510 3.08 0.20 -6.82
CA ALA A 510 3.97 0.69 -5.77
C ALA A 510 5.34 1.19 -6.29
N GLY A 511 5.79 0.67 -7.44
CA GLY A 511 7.09 1.01 -8.03
C GLY A 511 7.05 2.16 -9.03
N ASP A 512 5.87 2.57 -9.51
CA ASP A 512 5.74 3.54 -10.61
C ASP A 512 6.45 4.86 -10.30
N ARG A 513 6.18 5.42 -9.12
CA ARG A 513 6.82 6.67 -8.69
C ARG A 513 8.34 6.55 -8.57
N GLY A 514 8.81 5.44 -8.01
CA GLY A 514 10.24 5.12 -7.91
C GLY A 514 10.90 4.95 -9.28
N ALA A 515 10.19 4.36 -10.25
CA ALA A 515 10.67 4.18 -11.61
C ALA A 515 10.79 5.50 -12.37
N VAL A 516 9.85 6.44 -12.19
CA VAL A 516 9.98 7.82 -12.69
C VAL A 516 11.22 8.49 -12.10
N ASP A 517 11.37 8.49 -10.77
CA ASP A 517 12.48 9.19 -10.10
C ASP A 517 13.85 8.54 -10.41
N ALA A 518 13.87 7.24 -10.66
CA ALA A 518 15.05 6.49 -11.08
C ALA A 518 15.39 6.65 -12.58
N GLY A 519 14.57 7.33 -13.37
CA GLY A 519 14.80 7.52 -14.81
C GLY A 519 14.54 6.28 -15.67
N CYS A 520 13.62 5.40 -15.24
CA CYS A 520 13.16 4.25 -16.02
C CYS A 520 12.15 4.66 -17.10
N LEU A 521 12.41 5.78 -17.77
CA LEU A 521 11.60 6.37 -18.83
C LEU A 521 12.50 6.76 -20.01
N PRO A 522 11.95 6.83 -21.24
CA PRO A 522 12.75 7.07 -22.43
C PRO A 522 13.31 8.50 -22.53
N ASN A 523 12.66 9.47 -21.90
CA ASN A 523 13.03 10.88 -21.92
C ASN A 523 13.76 11.35 -20.64
N LEU A 524 13.88 10.49 -19.61
CA LEU A 524 14.29 10.90 -18.27
C LEU A 524 15.47 10.09 -17.72
N LEU A 525 16.45 10.80 -17.16
CA LEU A 525 17.55 10.28 -16.35
C LEU A 525 17.22 10.44 -14.85
N PRO A 526 17.89 9.68 -13.95
CA PRO A 526 17.66 9.75 -12.51
C PRO A 526 17.60 11.20 -11.97
N GLY A 527 16.67 11.44 -11.04
CA GLY A 527 16.46 12.75 -10.42
C GLY A 527 15.71 13.77 -11.27
N GLY A 528 14.93 13.33 -12.26
CA GLY A 528 14.10 14.22 -13.09
C GLY A 528 14.89 15.00 -14.15
N ARG A 529 16.01 14.44 -14.61
CA ARG A 529 16.89 15.06 -15.60
C ARG A 529 16.46 14.68 -17.01
N LEU A 530 16.30 15.63 -17.92
CA LEU A 530 16.00 15.28 -19.31
C LEU A 530 17.21 14.64 -20.00
N VAL A 531 16.98 13.55 -20.72
CA VAL A 531 18.00 12.86 -21.52
C VAL A 531 18.63 13.79 -22.56
N THR A 532 17.85 14.72 -23.11
CA THR A 532 18.29 15.65 -24.16
C THR A 532 19.26 16.72 -23.67
N GLU A 533 19.33 16.96 -22.36
CA GLU A 533 20.19 17.99 -21.76
C GLU A 533 21.65 17.56 -21.67
N PRO A 534 22.59 18.21 -22.38
CA PRO A 534 24.01 17.84 -22.36
C PRO A 534 24.64 17.92 -20.96
N ALA A 535 24.27 18.93 -20.17
CA ALA A 535 24.78 19.09 -18.81
C ALA A 535 24.35 17.93 -17.91
N ALA A 536 23.09 17.48 -18.02
CA ALA A 536 22.57 16.35 -17.26
C ALA A 536 23.32 15.05 -17.58
N ARG A 537 23.59 14.79 -18.87
CA ARG A 537 24.38 13.62 -19.29
C ARG A 537 25.84 13.69 -18.82
N ALA A 538 26.45 14.87 -18.85
CA ALA A 538 27.83 15.05 -18.37
C ALA A 538 27.95 14.81 -16.87
N GLU A 539 27.06 15.41 -16.06
CA GLU A 539 27.03 15.20 -14.61
C GLU A 539 26.81 13.73 -14.24
N LEU A 540 25.88 13.06 -14.93
CA LEU A 540 25.61 11.66 -14.67
C LEU A 540 26.75 10.74 -15.15
N GLY A 541 27.39 11.11 -16.26
CA GLY A 541 28.57 10.41 -16.77
C GLY A 541 29.74 10.45 -15.79
N GLU A 542 29.99 11.62 -15.18
CA GLU A 542 30.98 11.78 -14.11
C GLU A 542 30.59 10.96 -12.87
N ALA A 543 29.33 11.03 -12.44
CA ALA A 543 28.85 10.28 -11.28
C ALA A 543 28.92 8.75 -11.45
N TRP A 544 28.75 8.26 -12.69
CA TRP A 544 28.85 6.83 -13.02
C TRP A 544 30.25 6.38 -13.42
N ASP A 545 31.23 7.29 -13.47
CA ASP A 545 32.59 7.00 -13.94
C ASP A 545 32.62 6.39 -15.35
N ILE A 546 31.83 6.98 -16.27
CA ILE A 546 31.74 6.55 -17.68
C ILE A 546 32.20 7.64 -18.63
N ALA A 547 32.73 7.22 -19.78
CA ALA A 547 33.19 8.14 -20.81
C ALA A 547 32.05 9.01 -21.37
N ALA A 548 32.39 10.23 -21.77
CA ALA A 548 31.45 11.12 -22.44
C ALA A 548 30.91 10.47 -23.73
N GLY A 549 29.59 10.55 -23.94
CA GLY A 549 28.93 10.00 -25.13
C GLY A 549 28.40 8.57 -24.96
N VAL A 550 28.61 7.90 -23.83
CA VAL A 550 28.00 6.59 -23.52
C VAL A 550 26.48 6.71 -23.32
N ILE A 551 26.01 7.78 -22.68
CA ILE A 551 24.56 8.02 -22.57
C ILE A 551 24.07 8.64 -23.88
N PRO A 552 23.10 8.03 -24.60
CA PRO A 552 22.62 8.59 -25.87
C PRO A 552 21.94 9.94 -25.66
N SER A 553 22.07 10.84 -26.64
CA SER A 553 21.60 12.23 -26.55
C SER A 553 20.13 12.43 -26.96
N GLN A 554 19.53 11.44 -27.61
CA GLN A 554 18.13 11.47 -28.03
C GLN A 554 17.27 10.69 -27.05
N ALA A 555 16.03 11.14 -26.86
CA ALA A 555 15.03 10.36 -26.13
C ALA A 555 14.81 9.01 -26.82
N GLY A 556 14.57 7.97 -26.03
CA GLY A 556 14.19 6.65 -26.55
C GLY A 556 12.74 6.59 -27.03
N ARG A 557 12.36 5.42 -27.51
CA ARG A 557 10.97 5.02 -27.77
C ARG A 557 10.29 4.67 -26.46
N ASP A 558 9.00 4.98 -26.37
CA ASP A 558 8.12 4.49 -25.32
C ASP A 558 7.75 3.01 -25.54
N THR A 559 7.01 2.41 -24.60
CA THR A 559 6.57 1.01 -24.68
C THR A 559 5.98 0.65 -26.04
N ASP A 560 5.03 1.44 -26.55
CA ASP A 560 4.37 1.15 -27.84
C ASP A 560 5.34 1.26 -29.03
N GLY A 561 6.23 2.26 -29.01
CA GLY A 561 7.28 2.41 -30.01
C GLY A 561 8.32 1.29 -29.98
N ILE A 562 8.68 0.78 -28.80
CA ILE A 562 9.58 -0.36 -28.63
C ILE A 562 8.97 -1.62 -29.23
N LEU A 563 7.71 -1.92 -28.89
CA LEU A 563 7.01 -3.12 -29.38
C LEU A 563 6.81 -3.05 -30.89
N THR A 564 6.38 -1.90 -31.42
CA THR A 564 6.24 -1.67 -32.86
C THR A 564 7.55 -1.95 -33.59
N ALA A 565 8.66 -1.45 -33.05
CA ALA A 565 9.95 -1.61 -33.68
C ALA A 565 10.48 -3.06 -33.61
N ALA A 566 10.25 -3.77 -32.51
CA ALA A 566 10.60 -5.18 -32.41
C ALA A 566 9.77 -6.03 -33.38
N ALA A 567 8.46 -5.78 -33.47
CA ALA A 567 7.57 -6.43 -34.44
C ALA A 567 7.88 -6.09 -35.91
N ASN A 568 8.66 -5.04 -36.17
CA ASN A 568 9.12 -4.67 -37.51
C ASN A 568 10.57 -5.10 -37.79
N GLY A 569 11.22 -5.85 -36.89
CA GLY A 569 12.60 -6.30 -37.04
C GLY A 569 13.64 -5.17 -36.93
N GLN A 570 13.28 -4.06 -36.29
CA GLN A 570 14.16 -2.90 -36.08
C GLN A 570 14.92 -2.94 -34.75
N LEU A 571 14.66 -3.95 -33.91
CA LEU A 571 15.37 -4.23 -32.66
C LEU A 571 15.98 -5.63 -32.72
N GLY A 572 17.24 -5.75 -32.28
CA GLY A 572 17.96 -7.02 -32.23
C GLY A 572 17.70 -7.80 -30.95
N ALA A 573 17.36 -7.12 -29.85
CA ALA A 573 17.02 -7.79 -28.59
C ALA A 573 16.03 -7.00 -27.72
N LEU A 574 15.33 -7.73 -26.84
CA LEU A 574 14.50 -7.18 -25.78
C LEU A 574 14.90 -7.78 -24.42
N VAL A 575 14.94 -6.93 -23.40
CA VAL A 575 15.01 -7.34 -21.99
C VAL A 575 13.70 -6.97 -21.33
N VAL A 576 12.97 -7.95 -20.81
CA VAL A 576 11.62 -7.75 -20.27
C VAL A 576 11.53 -8.20 -18.82
N ALA A 577 11.02 -7.35 -17.94
CA ALA A 577 10.94 -7.60 -16.51
C ALA A 577 9.55 -7.30 -15.92
N GLY A 578 8.80 -8.35 -15.55
CA GLY A 578 7.51 -8.21 -14.88
C GLY A 578 6.44 -7.48 -15.69
N VAL A 579 6.42 -7.70 -17.01
CA VAL A 579 5.44 -7.14 -17.95
C VAL A 579 4.52 -8.26 -18.43
N ASP A 580 3.21 -8.09 -18.26
CA ASP A 580 2.21 -8.95 -18.89
C ASP A 580 1.74 -8.30 -20.20
N PRO A 581 1.86 -8.96 -21.38
CA PRO A 581 1.33 -8.46 -22.63
C PRO A 581 -0.15 -8.07 -22.58
N ALA A 582 -0.94 -8.71 -21.72
CA ALA A 582 -2.36 -8.40 -21.57
C ALA A 582 -2.63 -7.04 -20.91
N ASP A 583 -1.66 -6.46 -20.20
CA ASP A 583 -1.79 -5.14 -19.59
C ASP A 583 -1.55 -4.01 -20.61
N LEU A 584 -0.99 -4.30 -21.80
CA LEU A 584 -0.53 -3.29 -22.77
C LEU A 584 -1.64 -2.82 -23.72
N ALA A 585 -1.41 -1.70 -24.44
CA ALA A 585 -2.40 -1.10 -25.35
C ALA A 585 -2.83 -2.04 -26.48
N ASP A 586 -1.88 -2.76 -27.08
CA ASP A 586 -2.15 -3.79 -28.08
C ASP A 586 -1.46 -5.10 -27.67
N PRO A 587 -2.19 -5.99 -26.96
CA PRO A 587 -1.65 -7.29 -26.54
C PRO A 587 -1.18 -8.15 -27.69
N ARG A 588 -1.79 -8.05 -28.88
CA ARG A 588 -1.39 -8.84 -30.05
C ARG A 588 -0.08 -8.34 -30.62
N LEU A 589 0.08 -7.02 -30.73
CA LEU A 589 1.35 -6.42 -31.14
C LEU A 589 2.46 -6.80 -30.16
N ALA A 590 2.16 -6.79 -28.85
CA ALA A 590 3.12 -7.20 -27.84
C ALA A 590 3.54 -8.67 -28.01
N GLU A 591 2.61 -9.59 -28.22
CA GLU A 591 2.97 -10.99 -28.49
C GLU A 591 3.77 -11.16 -29.78
N GLN A 592 3.38 -10.46 -30.85
CA GLN A 592 4.12 -10.46 -32.11
C GLN A 592 5.54 -9.93 -31.93
N ALA A 593 5.72 -8.83 -31.19
CA ALA A 593 7.02 -8.24 -30.89
C ALA A 593 7.92 -9.23 -30.14
N LEU A 594 7.38 -9.93 -29.14
CA LEU A 594 8.11 -10.93 -28.36
C LEU A 594 8.46 -12.19 -29.18
N GLU A 595 7.68 -12.52 -30.20
CA GLU A 595 7.94 -13.66 -31.09
C GLU A 595 8.93 -13.34 -32.22
N GLN A 596 8.98 -12.07 -32.65
CA GLN A 596 9.80 -11.65 -33.80
C GLN A 596 11.13 -11.03 -33.42
N VAL A 597 11.29 -10.58 -32.17
CA VAL A 597 12.60 -10.08 -31.72
C VAL A 597 13.63 -11.21 -31.83
N PRO A 598 14.82 -10.96 -32.40
CA PRO A 598 15.83 -12.01 -32.57
C PRO A 598 16.37 -12.60 -31.27
N PHE A 599 16.32 -11.85 -30.16
CA PHE A 599 16.77 -12.32 -28.85
C PHE A 599 15.94 -11.70 -27.70
N LEU A 600 15.43 -12.53 -26.80
CA LEU A 600 14.57 -12.10 -25.69
C LEU A 600 15.09 -12.63 -24.35
N VAL A 601 15.42 -11.71 -23.45
CA VAL A 601 15.76 -12.00 -22.04
C VAL A 601 14.59 -11.63 -21.15
N SER A 602 14.19 -12.53 -20.25
CA SER A 602 13.09 -12.32 -19.31
C SER A 602 13.57 -12.43 -17.86
N LEU A 603 13.29 -11.42 -17.03
CA LEU A 603 13.53 -11.44 -15.58
C LEU A 603 12.17 -11.52 -14.88
N GLU A 604 11.87 -12.65 -14.24
CA GLU A 604 10.51 -12.95 -13.79
C GLU A 604 10.47 -13.72 -12.46
N LEU A 605 9.37 -13.54 -11.72
CA LEU A 605 9.09 -14.31 -10.50
C LEU A 605 8.39 -15.64 -10.82
N ARG A 606 7.53 -15.63 -11.84
CA ARG A 606 6.63 -16.72 -12.21
C ARG A 606 6.63 -16.89 -13.72
N ALA A 607 6.27 -18.08 -14.20
CA ALA A 607 6.07 -18.30 -15.61
C ALA A 607 4.98 -17.35 -16.17
N SER A 608 5.26 -16.70 -17.30
CA SER A 608 4.40 -15.70 -17.93
C SER A 608 4.31 -15.90 -19.45
N ALA A 609 3.53 -15.05 -20.12
CA ALA A 609 3.50 -15.04 -21.59
C ALA A 609 4.84 -14.63 -22.22
N VAL A 610 5.66 -13.86 -21.48
CA VAL A 610 7.01 -13.47 -21.88
C VAL A 610 7.97 -14.64 -21.72
N THR A 611 7.95 -15.33 -20.57
CA THR A 611 8.87 -16.46 -20.34
C THR A 611 8.71 -17.54 -21.40
N ARG A 612 7.47 -17.82 -21.85
CA ARG A 612 7.22 -18.81 -22.91
C ARG A 612 7.92 -18.49 -24.24
N ARG A 613 8.25 -17.23 -24.50
CA ARG A 613 8.88 -16.74 -25.74
C ARG A 613 10.36 -16.39 -25.57
N ALA A 614 10.82 -16.22 -24.33
CA ALA A 614 12.20 -15.82 -24.04
C ALA A 614 13.24 -16.88 -24.42
N ASP A 615 14.42 -16.44 -24.82
CA ASP A 615 15.60 -17.26 -25.06
C ASP A 615 16.35 -17.54 -23.75
N VAL A 616 16.34 -16.58 -22.84
CA VAL A 616 16.89 -16.73 -21.49
C VAL A 616 15.90 -16.18 -20.46
N VAL A 617 15.65 -16.96 -19.40
CA VAL A 617 14.82 -16.55 -18.27
C VAL A 617 15.65 -16.57 -16.99
N PHE A 618 15.68 -15.46 -16.26
CA PHE A 618 16.29 -15.37 -14.95
C PHE A 618 15.21 -15.28 -13.85
N PRO A 619 15.23 -16.17 -12.85
CA PRO A 619 14.40 -16.02 -11.67
C PRO A 619 14.93 -14.87 -10.81
N VAL A 620 14.04 -13.97 -10.36
CA VAL A 620 14.41 -12.86 -9.47
C VAL A 620 13.75 -12.99 -8.08
N ALA A 621 14.28 -12.24 -7.11
CA ALA A 621 13.81 -12.27 -5.73
C ALA A 621 12.48 -11.49 -5.58
N PRO A 622 11.42 -12.08 -4.99
CA PRO A 622 10.22 -11.33 -4.59
C PRO A 622 10.52 -10.40 -3.41
N VAL A 623 9.61 -9.47 -3.12
CA VAL A 623 9.76 -8.45 -2.05
C VAL A 623 10.07 -9.06 -0.68
N ASP A 624 9.50 -10.22 -0.33
CA ASP A 624 9.80 -10.88 0.94
C ASP A 624 11.24 -11.43 1.03
N GLU A 625 11.97 -11.53 -0.09
CA GLU A 625 13.31 -12.13 -0.18
C GLU A 625 14.40 -11.13 -0.59
N LYS A 626 14.05 -9.85 -0.75
CA LYS A 626 15.00 -8.77 -1.04
C LYS A 626 14.77 -7.56 -0.15
N ALA A 627 15.84 -6.81 0.08
CA ALA A 627 15.73 -5.47 0.62
C ALA A 627 15.48 -4.48 -0.53
N GLY A 628 14.92 -3.32 -0.21
CA GLY A 628 14.68 -2.28 -1.21
C GLY A 628 13.83 -1.16 -0.67
N SER A 629 13.36 -0.33 -1.58
CA SER A 629 12.45 0.77 -1.26
C SER A 629 11.41 0.98 -2.34
N PHE A 630 10.25 1.48 -1.92
CA PHE A 630 9.27 2.09 -2.80
C PHE A 630 9.22 3.59 -2.54
N ILE A 631 8.75 4.36 -3.51
CA ILE A 631 8.33 5.74 -3.29
C ILE A 631 6.82 5.74 -3.46
N ASP A 632 6.08 6.20 -2.45
CA ASP A 632 4.63 6.29 -2.56
C ASP A 632 4.20 7.50 -3.42
N TRP A 633 2.90 7.66 -3.68
CA TRP A 633 2.41 8.72 -4.55
C TRP A 633 2.73 10.14 -4.04
N GLU A 634 2.91 10.36 -2.74
CA GLU A 634 3.32 11.67 -2.16
C GLU A 634 4.83 11.93 -2.26
N GLY A 635 5.58 10.97 -2.82
CA GLY A 635 7.03 11.05 -2.97
C GLY A 635 7.80 10.66 -1.71
N ARG A 636 7.17 9.99 -0.74
CA ARG A 636 7.84 9.51 0.47
C ARG A 636 8.57 8.20 0.20
N LEU A 637 9.84 8.14 0.57
CA LEU A 637 10.64 6.92 0.52
C LEU A 637 10.22 5.93 1.60
N ARG A 638 9.97 4.68 1.20
CA ARG A 638 9.49 3.58 2.05
C ARG A 638 10.49 2.42 1.97
N THR A 639 11.45 2.38 2.88
CA THR A 639 12.49 1.35 2.92
C THR A 639 12.02 0.10 3.66
N PHE A 640 12.45 -1.07 3.19
CA PHE A 640 12.24 -2.35 3.86
C PHE A 640 13.46 -3.26 3.70
N GLU A 641 13.59 -4.21 4.62
CA GLU A 641 14.62 -5.26 4.59
C GLU A 641 14.03 -6.58 4.12
N ALA A 642 14.90 -7.51 3.69
CA ALA A 642 14.47 -8.86 3.32
C ALA A 642 13.89 -9.59 4.54
N VAL A 643 12.65 -10.07 4.42
CA VAL A 643 11.95 -10.83 5.47
C VAL A 643 12.51 -12.26 5.56
N LEU A 644 12.80 -12.86 4.41
CA LEU A 644 13.30 -14.21 4.24
C LEU A 644 14.68 -14.17 3.60
N GLN A 645 15.65 -14.83 4.23
CA GLN A 645 17.00 -14.96 3.69
C GLN A 645 17.06 -16.18 2.76
N THR A 646 17.23 -15.94 1.46
CA THR A 646 17.30 -16.99 0.42
C THR A 646 18.49 -16.76 -0.51
N ALA A 647 18.72 -17.68 -1.44
CA ALA A 647 19.72 -17.54 -2.49
C ALA A 647 19.20 -16.80 -3.73
N ALA A 648 17.95 -16.31 -3.72
CA ALA A 648 17.37 -15.61 -4.85
C ALA A 648 18.16 -14.32 -5.14
N MET A 649 18.43 -14.06 -6.42
CA MET A 649 19.11 -12.84 -6.84
C MET A 649 18.08 -11.73 -7.07
N THR A 650 18.39 -10.50 -6.63
CA THR A 650 17.61 -9.32 -7.01
C THR A 650 17.80 -9.02 -8.49
N ASP A 651 16.86 -8.28 -9.09
CA ASP A 651 16.98 -7.79 -10.46
C ASP A 651 18.31 -7.04 -10.64
N GLY A 652 18.61 -6.08 -9.76
CA GLY A 652 19.86 -5.33 -9.80
C GLY A 652 21.12 -6.21 -9.78
N ARG A 653 21.11 -7.33 -9.05
CA ARG A 653 22.23 -8.27 -8.98
C ARG A 653 22.36 -9.12 -10.24
N VAL A 654 21.24 -9.52 -10.85
CA VAL A 654 21.26 -10.22 -12.16
C VAL A 654 21.80 -9.27 -13.24
N LEU A 655 21.34 -8.02 -13.26
CA LEU A 655 21.79 -7.01 -14.22
C LEU A 655 23.27 -6.66 -14.05
N ASP A 656 23.77 -6.58 -12.81
CA ASP A 656 25.20 -6.35 -12.53
C ASP A 656 26.07 -7.51 -13.05
N ALA A 657 25.64 -8.75 -12.81
CA ALA A 657 26.33 -9.94 -13.33
C ALA A 657 26.30 -10.02 -14.86
N LEU A 658 25.17 -9.65 -15.48
CA LEU A 658 25.02 -9.61 -16.94
C LEU A 658 25.87 -8.48 -17.57
N ALA A 659 25.88 -7.30 -16.95
CA ALA A 659 26.74 -6.19 -17.37
C ALA A 659 28.22 -6.58 -17.29
N ALA A 660 28.64 -7.29 -16.24
CA ALA A 660 30.00 -7.78 -16.11
C ALA A 660 30.39 -8.74 -17.25
N GLN A 661 29.47 -9.59 -17.72
CA GLN A 661 29.69 -10.44 -18.92
C GLN A 661 29.73 -9.65 -20.23
N LEU A 662 29.26 -8.40 -20.23
CA LEU A 662 29.37 -7.44 -21.33
C LEU A 662 30.58 -6.51 -21.17
N ASP A 663 31.47 -6.79 -20.22
CA ASP A 663 32.66 -5.99 -19.88
C ASP A 663 32.32 -4.57 -19.35
N VAL A 664 31.15 -4.44 -18.72
CA VAL A 664 30.63 -3.19 -18.15
C VAL A 664 30.45 -3.32 -16.64
N ARG A 665 30.98 -2.36 -15.88
CA ARG A 665 30.77 -2.29 -14.43
C ARG A 665 29.50 -1.48 -14.15
N LEU A 666 28.47 -2.12 -13.61
CA LEU A 666 27.21 -1.45 -13.29
C LEU A 666 27.17 -0.93 -11.84
N GLY A 667 27.66 -1.73 -10.88
CA GLY A 667 27.70 -1.35 -9.46
C GLY A 667 26.36 -1.57 -8.73
N THR A 668 25.49 -2.42 -9.27
CA THR A 668 24.12 -2.66 -8.76
C THR A 668 23.95 -4.03 -8.09
N GLY A 669 25.06 -4.69 -7.76
CA GLY A 669 25.10 -6.02 -7.15
C GLY A 669 24.45 -6.12 -5.76
N ASP A 670 24.32 -5.01 -5.04
CA ASP A 670 23.65 -4.93 -3.75
C ASP A 670 22.96 -3.58 -3.52
N VAL A 671 21.94 -3.60 -2.65
CA VAL A 671 21.06 -2.44 -2.35
C VAL A 671 21.82 -1.29 -1.70
N LEU A 672 22.82 -1.56 -0.84
CA LEU A 672 23.56 -0.51 -0.16
C LEU A 672 24.45 0.26 -1.13
N SER A 673 25.08 -0.43 -2.08
CA SER A 673 25.86 0.20 -3.15
C SER A 673 24.98 1.10 -4.02
N ILE A 674 23.80 0.62 -4.43
CA ILE A 674 22.84 1.43 -5.21
C ILE A 674 22.40 2.67 -4.43
N ARG A 675 22.05 2.52 -3.15
CA ARG A 675 21.64 3.66 -2.30
C ARG A 675 22.74 4.69 -2.11
N ARG A 676 23.98 4.26 -1.94
CA ARG A 676 25.14 5.16 -1.84
C ARG A 676 25.32 5.94 -3.14
N GLU A 677 25.21 5.27 -4.28
CA GLU A 677 25.31 5.92 -5.59
C GLU A 677 24.18 6.94 -5.79
N LEU A 678 22.92 6.53 -5.60
CA LEU A 678 21.74 7.42 -5.67
C LEU A 678 21.86 8.62 -4.74
N GLY A 679 22.29 8.42 -3.49
CA GLY A 679 22.49 9.49 -2.51
C GLY A 679 23.69 10.40 -2.79
N SER A 680 24.63 9.95 -3.63
CA SER A 680 25.80 10.73 -4.07
C SER A 680 25.57 11.51 -5.36
N LEU A 681 24.48 11.22 -6.08
CA LEU A 681 24.14 11.96 -7.30
C LEU A 681 23.98 13.44 -6.98
N PRO A 682 24.55 14.35 -7.80
CA PRO A 682 24.37 15.77 -7.57
C PRO A 682 22.88 16.13 -7.57
N PRO A 683 22.46 17.23 -6.90
CA PRO A 683 21.11 17.74 -7.09
C PRO A 683 20.93 18.19 -8.54
N THR A 684 19.73 17.98 -9.08
CA THR A 684 19.40 18.38 -10.45
C THR A 684 19.47 19.91 -10.58
N ARG A 685 20.41 20.41 -11.38
CA ARG A 685 20.64 21.86 -11.59
C ARG A 685 19.85 22.45 -12.76
N THR A 686 19.29 21.59 -13.61
CA THR A 686 18.46 22.01 -14.75
C THR A 686 17.08 22.43 -14.27
N THR A 687 16.57 23.55 -14.79
CA THR A 687 15.16 23.91 -14.66
C THR A 687 14.30 22.78 -15.21
N ARG A 688 13.36 22.29 -14.40
CA ARG A 688 12.38 21.30 -14.86
C ARG A 688 11.57 21.89 -16.02
N PRO A 689 11.28 21.10 -17.06
CA PRO A 689 10.58 21.58 -18.26
C PRO A 689 9.18 22.13 -17.95
#